data_AF-A0A6J8FA43-F1
#
_entry.id   AF-A0A6J8FA43-F1
#
_cell.length_a   1.000
_cell.length_b   1.000
_cell.length_c   1.000
_cell.angle_alpha   90.00
_cell.angle_beta   90.00
_cell.angle_gamma   90.00
#
_symmetry.space_group_name_H-M   'P 1'
#
loop_
_entity.id
_entity.type
_entity.pdbx_description
1 polymer ?
#
loop_
_entity_poly.entity_id
_entity_poly.type
_entity_poly.pdbx_seq_one_letter_code
_entity_poly.pdbx_strand_id
1 'polypeptide(L)'
;MSHNGTAGEWRELGEEQPTLSSKPQDAAMNTYATKEAYEGERAEHLAQKSHSPQYYLADSEPQVIPQQAYEEEAPQEYPKEIGNNYDAPQHAYEVVAPDNAHARSMPAPHAAAAATPPSAIVKPRMRNVKSVARWEAVEYDLRDGSDDEFELSTCMTPVYEGEGEEGNEDASVFKHGEPDCKGEIMSCFDEPNLLYRIIDPKAKTWSFYNDSLQYEMHVQFIFGKHSKLQPLENTTLRQNEEGQYVMEVVVYPTETEMFLQGTVNGFTSKLRAVPLTEDYHNARRGITEELVNNEVAAIQQVTSSDNAEDVLQACIDSGIPFVDPEFPPCQASLEAGANKPFKPFAWARPQACVPEEMASQVRLFRANVRPGCVDAGDLGDSWVICSVASVSEDPARLMGMFRHPEGKAAAQREHAVGAYRVTFNKNGWWRSVLVDSYLPVSGGKLKYAKSATDPAEIWPAILEKAYAKLHGSYARICSGDPLHALQDMTGFSTMRFDELLTDDKASDQLFSDLVHGIAAGYTVICSTPGRGPHDKDQELCEAYAQVGLVTGCAYTILEAKHIENKDLRMVKVRNAWGRGVEWSGSWGNDDTKWDANPDIAEECNFQKAANGMFWMSWKDARKYFNGGGVCFTHQPAYDYRMNCVFTEGVPSAVLEIEVQSPTCFTFVISQDDKRCQVNASEYKPVMISIAEPVEGDMYKVVMNSSANGARPTSDKWMFLQARDVSLIHKLDAGKYIVVPRIMPSDDPVEPVPYVLGMICNKEVGNGDVSVKFKRLDAGNRVFENFPKFEPELMEVEQPVQYQKRAPGEAFPMTQMGEELI
;
A
#
# COMPACT_ATOMS: atom_id res chain seq x y z
N MET A 1 -23.53 -0.47 60.10
CA MET A 1 -22.57 -0.59 61.21
C MET A 1 -21.46 -1.54 60.80
N SER A 2 -20.29 -0.94 60.66
CA SER A 2 -18.93 -1.46 60.79
C SER A 2 -18.64 -2.86 61.40
N HIS A 3 -17.62 -3.48 60.80
CA HIS A 3 -16.36 -3.98 61.40
C HIS A 3 -16.08 -5.50 61.48
N ASN A 4 -15.10 -5.87 60.64
CA ASN A 4 -13.77 -6.41 60.93
C ASN A 4 -13.61 -7.74 61.69
N GLY A 5 -12.77 -8.61 61.11
CA GLY A 5 -11.47 -8.89 61.73
C GLY A 5 -10.89 -10.31 61.63
N THR A 6 -9.97 -10.47 60.66
CA THR A 6 -8.63 -11.11 60.77
C THR A 6 -8.43 -12.63 60.99
N ALA A 7 -7.85 -13.24 59.95
CA ALA A 7 -6.53 -13.92 59.86
C ALA A 7 -6.24 -15.27 60.58
N GLY A 8 -5.64 -16.21 59.82
CA GLY A 8 -4.78 -17.28 60.36
C GLY A 8 -4.54 -18.52 59.47
N GLU A 9 -3.30 -18.66 58.98
CA GLU A 9 -2.47 -19.89 58.99
C GLU A 9 -2.39 -20.90 57.81
N TRP A 10 -1.25 -21.60 57.82
CA TRP A 10 -0.48 -22.25 56.76
C TRP A 10 -0.50 -23.81 56.83
N ARG A 11 -0.34 -24.42 55.65
CA ARG A 11 0.38 -25.66 55.24
C ARG A 11 0.13 -27.06 55.87
N GLU A 12 -0.18 -27.97 54.93
CA GLU A 12 0.41 -29.30 54.61
C GLU A 12 0.51 -30.42 55.67
N LEU A 13 0.15 -31.64 55.24
CA LEU A 13 1.01 -32.84 55.16
C LEU A 13 0.19 -34.10 54.84
N GLY A 14 0.81 -35.08 54.17
CA GLY A 14 0.53 -36.51 54.47
C GLY A 14 0.38 -37.47 53.29
N GLU A 15 1.44 -38.23 53.04
CA GLU A 15 1.55 -39.42 52.18
C GLU A 15 0.75 -40.63 52.70
N GLU A 16 0.35 -41.57 51.82
CA GLU A 16 0.90 -42.94 51.71
C GLU A 16 0.02 -43.87 50.82
N GLN A 17 0.72 -44.83 50.20
CA GLN A 17 0.35 -45.81 49.15
C GLN A 17 -0.56 -46.98 49.67
N PRO A 18 -0.74 -48.18 49.05
CA PRO A 18 -0.18 -48.75 47.80
C PRO A 18 -1.05 -49.71 46.92
N THR A 19 -0.58 -49.82 45.66
CA THR A 19 -0.35 -51.01 44.79
C THR A 19 -1.44 -51.96 44.23
N LEU A 20 -1.29 -52.13 42.90
CA LEU A 20 -1.17 -53.39 42.10
C LEU A 20 -2.42 -54.07 41.48
N SER A 21 -2.47 -53.94 40.14
CA SER A 21 -2.35 -55.02 39.15
C SER A 21 -3.60 -55.63 38.47
N SER A 22 -3.47 -55.67 37.13
CA SER A 22 -3.96 -56.65 36.14
C SER A 22 -5.25 -56.35 35.33
N LYS A 23 -5.00 -56.06 34.02
CA LYS A 23 -5.84 -56.22 32.81
C LYS A 23 -6.19 -57.72 32.59
N PRO A 24 -7.11 -58.19 31.67
CA PRO A 24 -7.25 -57.70 30.27
C PRO A 24 -8.60 -57.90 29.50
N GLN A 25 -8.64 -57.32 28.27
CA GLN A 25 -9.27 -57.81 26.98
C GLN A 25 -10.78 -58.12 26.94
N ASP A 26 -11.55 -57.99 25.86
CA ASP A 26 -11.44 -57.55 24.45
C ASP A 26 -12.90 -57.48 23.88
N ALA A 27 -13.05 -56.93 22.67
CA ALA A 27 -14.10 -57.20 21.65
C ALA A 27 -15.26 -56.18 21.39
N ALA A 28 -15.06 -55.43 20.30
CA ALA A 28 -15.83 -55.40 19.04
C ALA A 28 -17.24 -54.73 18.89
N MET A 29 -17.25 -53.80 17.91
CA MET A 29 -18.22 -53.55 16.83
C MET A 29 -19.47 -52.63 16.99
N ASN A 30 -19.42 -51.56 16.17
CA ASN A 30 -20.47 -50.87 15.40
C ASN A 30 -21.76 -50.35 16.09
N THR A 31 -22.00 -49.03 15.97
CA THR A 31 -22.99 -48.45 15.03
C THR A 31 -23.06 -46.92 15.12
N TYR A 32 -23.38 -46.31 13.97
CA TYR A 32 -23.72 -44.90 13.75
C TYR A 32 -24.87 -44.41 14.64
N ALA A 33 -24.78 -43.19 15.21
CA ALA A 33 -25.85 -42.18 15.23
C ALA A 33 -25.48 -40.91 16.03
N THR A 34 -25.72 -39.76 15.39
CA THR A 34 -26.17 -38.46 15.93
C THR A 34 -25.26 -37.68 16.88
N LYS A 35 -24.55 -36.71 16.30
CA LYS A 35 -24.05 -35.48 16.92
C LYS A 35 -25.21 -34.47 16.91
N GLU A 36 -25.92 -34.37 18.03
CA GLU A 36 -26.78 -33.23 18.37
C GLU A 36 -26.88 -33.21 19.89
N ALA A 37 -26.88 -32.01 20.47
CA ALA A 37 -26.78 -31.70 21.91
C ALA A 37 -25.35 -31.69 22.48
N TYR A 38 -24.58 -30.64 22.15
CA TYR A 38 -23.71 -29.93 23.11
C TYR A 38 -23.30 -28.55 22.53
N GLU A 39 -24.26 -27.78 22.02
CA GLU A 39 -24.09 -26.37 21.64
C GLU A 39 -25.25 -25.53 22.17
N GLY A 40 -25.55 -25.68 23.47
CA GLY A 40 -26.68 -25.01 24.12
C GLY A 40 -26.32 -23.98 25.20
N GLU A 41 -25.08 -23.93 25.71
CA GLU A 41 -24.82 -23.17 26.95
C GLU A 41 -23.55 -22.29 26.93
N ARG A 42 -23.07 -21.91 25.74
CA ARG A 42 -21.97 -20.93 25.61
C ARG A 42 -22.29 -19.69 24.77
N ALA A 43 -23.53 -19.57 24.29
CA ALA A 43 -24.04 -18.43 23.53
C ALA A 43 -24.71 -17.35 24.41
N GLU A 44 -25.03 -17.62 25.67
CA GLU A 44 -25.76 -16.66 26.52
C GLU A 44 -24.89 -15.73 27.38
N HIS A 45 -23.55 -15.89 27.38
CA HIS A 45 -22.67 -15.03 28.18
C HIS A 45 -21.89 -13.95 27.39
N LEU A 46 -22.04 -13.91 26.05
CA LEU A 46 -21.49 -12.87 25.17
C LEU A 46 -22.53 -11.87 24.64
N ALA A 47 -23.81 -12.04 24.98
CA ALA A 47 -24.92 -11.17 24.52
C ALA A 47 -25.36 -10.09 25.53
N GLN A 48 -24.57 -9.83 26.59
CA GLN A 48 -24.87 -8.77 27.56
C GLN A 48 -23.66 -7.87 27.78
N LYS A 49 -23.33 -7.07 26.76
CA LYS A 49 -22.73 -5.71 26.83
C LYS A 49 -22.53 -5.14 25.41
N SER A 50 -23.57 -5.17 24.58
CA SER A 50 -23.64 -4.35 23.36
C SER A 50 -24.59 -3.17 23.63
N HIS A 51 -24.06 -2.06 24.13
CA HIS A 51 -24.77 -0.79 23.98
C HIS A 51 -24.61 -0.36 22.52
N SER A 52 -25.71 -0.36 21.78
CA SER A 52 -25.79 0.27 20.47
C SER A 52 -25.35 1.74 20.61
N PRO A 53 -24.35 2.23 19.85
CA PRO A 53 -24.07 3.66 19.84
C PRO A 53 -25.25 4.36 19.16
N GLN A 54 -26.01 5.11 19.93
CA GLN A 54 -26.95 6.08 19.40
C GLN A 54 -26.15 7.17 18.69
N TYR A 55 -26.35 7.33 17.39
CA TYR A 55 -25.92 8.51 16.65
C TYR A 55 -26.62 9.73 17.25
N TYR A 56 -25.93 10.47 18.12
CA TYR A 56 -26.34 11.79 18.57
C TYR A 56 -25.77 12.82 17.60
N LEU A 57 -26.61 13.34 16.71
CA LEU A 57 -26.38 14.66 16.13
C LEU A 57 -26.66 15.65 17.26
N ALA A 58 -25.71 16.55 17.53
CA ALA A 58 -25.88 17.59 18.53
C ALA A 58 -26.98 18.56 18.05
N ASP A 59 -28.14 18.53 18.70
CA ASP A 59 -29.15 19.58 18.59
C ASP A 59 -28.60 20.86 19.25
N SER A 60 -28.07 21.79 18.45
CA SER A 60 -27.84 23.16 18.88
C SER A 60 -28.86 24.07 18.21
N GLU A 61 -29.85 24.54 18.98
CA GLU A 61 -30.77 25.60 18.56
C GLU A 61 -30.00 26.88 18.20
N PRO A 62 -30.32 27.55 17.08
CA PRO A 62 -29.65 28.79 16.71
C PRO A 62 -30.11 29.95 17.59
N GLN A 63 -29.19 30.53 18.36
CA GLN A 63 -29.41 31.83 18.99
C GLN A 63 -29.39 32.94 17.92
N VAL A 64 -30.53 33.62 17.80
CA VAL A 64 -30.72 34.81 16.96
C VAL A 64 -29.95 35.98 17.56
N ILE A 65 -28.94 36.49 16.83
CA ILE A 65 -28.30 37.79 17.11
C ILE A 65 -28.63 38.74 15.94
N PRO A 66 -29.13 39.97 16.18
CA PRO A 66 -29.57 40.85 15.09
C PRO A 66 -28.40 41.39 14.27
N GLN A 67 -28.55 41.35 12.95
CA GLN A 67 -27.67 42.01 11.97
C GLN A 67 -27.66 43.53 12.15
N GLN A 68 -26.46 44.13 12.14
CA GLN A 68 -26.28 45.53 11.75
C GLN A 68 -25.65 45.58 10.36
N ALA A 69 -26.28 46.38 9.50
CA ALA A 69 -25.92 46.63 8.12
C ALA A 69 -24.57 47.33 7.99
N TYR A 70 -23.76 46.90 7.02
CA TYR A 70 -22.72 47.73 6.41
C TYR A 70 -22.86 47.63 4.89
N GLU A 71 -22.80 48.81 4.28
CA GLU A 71 -23.08 49.13 2.89
C GLU A 71 -22.02 48.61 1.91
N GLU A 72 -22.45 48.43 0.66
CA GLU A 72 -21.67 48.02 -0.50
C GLU A 72 -20.46 48.95 -0.77
N GLU A 73 -19.27 48.37 -0.95
CA GLU A 73 -18.21 48.98 -1.74
C GLU A 73 -17.82 48.06 -2.91
N ALA A 74 -17.66 48.69 -4.08
CA ALA A 74 -17.42 48.11 -5.40
C ALA A 74 -16.07 47.36 -5.52
N PRO A 75 -15.93 46.44 -6.49
CA PRO A 75 -14.81 45.49 -6.55
C PRO A 75 -13.48 46.16 -6.94
N GLN A 76 -12.43 45.92 -6.14
CA GLN A 76 -11.05 46.20 -6.54
C GLN A 76 -10.54 45.10 -7.48
N GLU A 77 -9.93 45.55 -8.58
CA GLU A 77 -9.35 44.75 -9.65
C GLU A 77 -8.29 43.75 -9.15
N TYR A 78 -8.44 42.49 -9.55
CA TYR A 78 -7.41 41.46 -9.43
C TYR A 78 -6.36 41.63 -10.53
N PRO A 79 -5.04 41.59 -10.23
CA PRO A 79 -4.04 41.49 -11.29
C PRO A 79 -4.14 40.14 -11.97
N LYS A 80 -4.34 40.20 -13.29
CA LYS A 80 -4.18 39.11 -14.25
C LYS A 80 -2.75 38.56 -14.27
N GLU A 81 -2.68 37.28 -14.63
CA GLU A 81 -1.57 36.61 -15.32
C GLU A 81 -0.25 36.41 -14.55
N ILE A 82 0.01 35.17 -14.16
CA ILE A 82 1.35 34.60 -14.27
C ILE A 82 1.28 33.56 -15.39
N GLY A 83 1.73 33.98 -16.57
CA GLY A 83 1.75 33.19 -17.78
C GLY A 83 2.68 31.98 -17.68
N ASN A 84 2.29 30.95 -18.42
CA ASN A 84 3.16 29.89 -18.88
C ASN A 84 4.43 30.48 -19.51
N ASN A 85 5.59 30.19 -18.90
CA ASN A 85 6.87 30.28 -19.59
C ASN A 85 7.68 29.04 -19.22
N TYR A 86 7.49 27.99 -20.03
CA TYR A 86 8.38 26.85 -20.10
C TYR A 86 9.58 27.23 -20.95
N ASP A 87 10.69 27.56 -20.29
CA ASP A 87 12.03 27.41 -20.86
C ASP A 87 13.00 27.13 -19.69
N ALA A 88 13.41 25.86 -19.55
CA ALA A 88 14.40 25.44 -18.55
C ALA A 88 15.78 25.27 -19.23
N PRO A 89 16.83 25.99 -18.77
CA PRO A 89 18.17 25.89 -19.33
C PRO A 89 18.91 24.60 -18.95
N GLN A 90 19.89 24.27 -19.79
CA GLN A 90 20.83 23.16 -19.71
C GLN A 90 21.91 23.33 -18.63
N HIS A 91 22.50 22.19 -18.21
CA HIS A 91 23.78 22.01 -17.49
C HIS A 91 23.77 22.32 -15.98
N ALA A 92 24.56 21.69 -15.10
CA ALA A 92 25.38 20.48 -15.06
C ALA A 92 25.78 20.36 -13.57
N TYR A 93 25.95 19.15 -13.03
CA TYR A 93 26.51 19.00 -11.68
C TYR A 93 28.01 19.34 -11.74
N GLU A 94 28.38 20.50 -11.19
CA GLU A 94 29.77 20.84 -10.91
C GLU A 94 30.31 19.95 -9.78
N VAL A 95 31.40 19.27 -10.13
CA VAL A 95 32.31 18.53 -9.29
C VAL A 95 32.94 19.49 -8.28
N VAL A 96 32.79 19.23 -6.98
CA VAL A 96 33.66 19.84 -5.97
C VAL A 96 35.03 19.17 -6.09
N ALA A 97 35.95 19.86 -6.77
CA ALA A 97 37.36 19.50 -6.82
C ALA A 97 38.03 19.81 -5.48
N PRO A 98 38.96 18.96 -4.97
CA PRO A 98 39.87 19.37 -3.91
C PRO A 98 40.91 20.36 -4.45
N ASP A 99 41.26 21.34 -3.62
CA ASP A 99 42.15 22.47 -3.89
C ASP A 99 43.42 22.12 -4.68
N ASN A 100 43.61 22.84 -5.79
CA ASN A 100 44.83 22.82 -6.60
C ASN A 100 45.87 23.78 -6.00
N ALA A 101 46.81 23.24 -5.22
CA ALA A 101 48.14 23.83 -5.07
C ALA A 101 49.21 22.79 -5.46
N HIS A 102 49.93 23.09 -6.54
CA HIS A 102 51.03 22.34 -7.17
C HIS A 102 50.66 21.21 -8.14
N ALA A 103 50.23 21.63 -9.34
CA ALA A 103 50.18 20.77 -10.54
C ALA A 103 51.60 20.34 -10.99
N ARG A 104 51.88 19.03 -10.91
CA ARG A 104 52.74 18.32 -11.86
C ARG A 104 51.83 17.40 -12.68
N SER A 105 51.94 17.46 -14.00
CA SER A 105 51.08 16.72 -14.93
C SER A 105 51.13 15.22 -14.69
N MET A 106 50.00 14.62 -14.35
CA MET A 106 49.77 13.17 -14.44
C MET A 106 49.16 12.85 -15.82
N PRO A 107 49.58 11.78 -16.51
CA PRO A 107 49.00 11.37 -17.78
C PRO A 107 47.57 10.83 -17.60
N ALA A 108 46.74 10.97 -18.65
CA ALA A 108 45.35 10.54 -18.69
C ALA A 108 45.16 9.05 -18.35
N PRO A 109 44.05 8.65 -17.69
CA PRO A 109 43.80 7.25 -17.37
C PRO A 109 43.56 6.44 -18.65
N HIS A 110 44.31 5.35 -18.81
CA HIS A 110 44.08 4.33 -19.83
C HIS A 110 42.65 3.75 -19.68
N ALA A 111 41.98 3.54 -20.81
CA ALA A 111 40.68 2.86 -20.90
C ALA A 111 40.71 1.56 -20.08
N ALA A 112 39.84 1.47 -19.07
CA ALA A 112 39.62 0.23 -18.33
C ALA A 112 39.16 -0.85 -19.32
N ALA A 113 39.68 -2.07 -19.17
CA ALA A 113 39.19 -3.22 -19.93
C ALA A 113 37.67 -3.33 -19.72
N ALA A 114 36.90 -3.50 -20.80
CA ALA A 114 35.46 -3.68 -20.72
C ALA A 114 35.14 -4.88 -19.81
N ALA A 115 34.32 -4.67 -18.79
CA ALA A 115 33.90 -5.72 -17.87
C ALA A 115 33.12 -6.79 -18.64
N THR A 116 33.29 -8.06 -18.28
CA THR A 116 32.45 -9.15 -18.82
C THR A 116 31.00 -8.89 -18.40
N PRO A 117 30.05 -8.83 -19.34
CA PRO A 117 28.65 -8.61 -18.99
C PRO A 117 28.11 -9.79 -18.17
N PRO A 118 27.14 -9.56 -17.28
CA PRO A 118 26.48 -10.62 -16.54
C PRO A 118 25.87 -11.68 -17.49
N SER A 119 25.84 -12.93 -17.03
CA SER A 119 25.38 -14.09 -17.82
C SER A 119 24.03 -14.67 -17.40
N ALA A 120 23.47 -14.21 -16.28
CA ALA A 120 22.16 -14.60 -15.77
C ALA A 120 21.47 -13.40 -15.10
N ILE A 121 20.18 -13.49 -14.75
CA ILE A 121 19.50 -12.45 -13.95
C ILE A 121 20.05 -12.44 -12.51
N VAL A 122 20.29 -13.63 -11.96
CA VAL A 122 21.05 -13.88 -10.73
C VAL A 122 22.07 -14.96 -11.06
N LYS A 123 23.36 -14.74 -10.79
CA LYS A 123 24.39 -15.78 -11.03
C LYS A 123 24.05 -16.99 -10.15
N PRO A 124 23.91 -18.20 -10.71
CA PRO A 124 23.66 -19.39 -9.92
C PRO A 124 24.77 -19.57 -8.88
N ARG A 125 24.39 -19.82 -7.63
CA ARG A 125 25.35 -20.06 -6.55
C ARG A 125 26.10 -21.36 -6.82
N MET A 126 27.42 -21.37 -6.62
CA MET A 126 28.22 -22.59 -6.80
C MET A 126 28.14 -23.53 -5.59
N ARG A 127 27.57 -23.06 -4.48
CA ARG A 127 27.43 -23.84 -3.24
C ARG A 127 26.02 -23.71 -2.69
N ASN A 128 25.53 -24.81 -2.13
CA ASN A 128 24.37 -24.77 -1.25
C ASN A 128 24.70 -23.89 -0.04
N VAL A 129 23.77 -22.99 0.30
CA VAL A 129 23.68 -22.32 1.61
C VAL A 129 23.73 -23.38 2.71
N LYS A 130 23.92 -23.00 3.99
CA LYS A 130 23.67 -23.90 5.13
C LYS A 130 22.49 -24.82 4.80
N SER A 131 22.66 -26.14 4.94
CA SER A 131 21.57 -27.06 4.62
C SER A 131 20.38 -26.72 5.51
N VAL A 132 19.19 -26.71 4.90
CA VAL A 132 17.95 -26.64 5.67
C VAL A 132 17.89 -27.90 6.53
N ALA A 133 18.04 -27.74 7.84
CA ALA A 133 18.01 -28.83 8.80
C ALA A 133 16.59 -29.40 8.90
N ARG A 134 15.59 -28.52 8.92
CA ARG A 134 14.17 -28.87 8.89
C ARG A 134 13.34 -27.70 8.36
N TRP A 135 12.12 -28.02 7.97
CA TRP A 135 11.11 -27.03 7.58
C TRP A 135 10.07 -26.92 8.69
N GLU A 136 9.71 -25.69 9.05
CA GLU A 136 8.68 -25.39 10.04
C GLU A 136 7.50 -24.73 9.34
N ALA A 137 6.28 -25.06 9.77
CA ALA A 137 5.08 -24.41 9.26
C ALA A 137 5.09 -22.93 9.67
N VAL A 138 4.70 -22.04 8.75
CA VAL A 138 4.54 -20.63 9.11
C VAL A 138 3.32 -20.48 10.00
N GLU A 139 3.46 -19.82 11.14
CA GLU A 139 2.30 -19.48 11.98
C GLU A 139 1.47 -18.40 11.30
N TYR A 140 0.19 -18.72 11.07
CA TYR A 140 -0.81 -17.79 10.58
C TYR A 140 -2.09 -17.98 11.38
N ASP A 141 -2.87 -16.90 11.50
CA ASP A 141 -4.09 -16.92 12.29
C ASP A 141 -5.30 -17.18 11.40
N LEU A 142 -5.90 -18.37 11.52
CA LEU A 142 -7.12 -18.81 10.83
C LEU A 142 -8.39 -18.08 11.29
N ARG A 143 -8.28 -16.90 11.92
CA ARG A 143 -9.43 -16.08 12.35
C ARG A 143 -10.42 -15.78 11.21
N ASP A 144 -9.97 -15.84 9.96
CA ASP A 144 -10.81 -15.94 8.76
C ASP A 144 -11.16 -17.41 8.50
N GLY A 145 -12.37 -17.83 8.85
CA GLY A 145 -12.88 -19.18 8.57
C GLY A 145 -13.15 -19.49 7.09
N SER A 146 -12.59 -18.77 6.11
CA SER A 146 -12.89 -18.94 4.69
C SER A 146 -11.66 -19.33 3.85
N ASP A 147 -11.77 -20.55 3.31
CA ASP A 147 -11.06 -21.13 2.17
C ASP A 147 -9.61 -20.67 1.94
N ASP A 148 -8.64 -21.55 2.25
CA ASP A 148 -7.18 -21.38 2.07
C ASP A 148 -6.79 -21.15 0.59
N GLU A 149 -7.23 -20.03 0.03
CA GLU A 149 -7.12 -19.60 -1.36
C GLU A 149 -5.71 -19.13 -1.67
N PHE A 150 -5.08 -18.49 -0.68
CA PHE A 150 -3.70 -18.02 -0.75
C PHE A 150 -2.67 -19.09 -0.37
N GLU A 151 -3.12 -20.33 -0.13
CA GLU A 151 -2.27 -21.51 0.16
C GLU A 151 -1.38 -21.36 1.39
N LEU A 152 -1.83 -20.60 2.40
CA LEU A 152 -1.13 -20.32 3.65
C LEU A 152 -0.83 -21.59 4.44
N SER A 153 -1.73 -22.59 4.38
CA SER A 153 -1.53 -23.85 5.09
C SER A 153 -0.33 -24.67 4.61
N THR A 154 0.18 -24.36 3.41
CA THR A 154 1.34 -25.04 2.80
C THR A 154 2.65 -24.28 2.96
N CYS A 155 2.61 -23.07 3.53
CA CYS A 155 3.77 -22.23 3.71
C CYS A 155 4.71 -22.81 4.77
N MET A 156 5.98 -22.98 4.40
CA MET A 156 7.03 -23.48 5.27
C MET A 156 8.21 -22.50 5.31
N THR A 157 8.83 -22.32 6.47
CA THR A 157 10.07 -21.57 6.68
C THR A 157 11.22 -22.54 6.97
N PRO A 158 12.40 -22.34 6.36
CA PRO A 158 13.56 -23.19 6.61
C PRO A 158 14.19 -22.83 7.96
N VAL A 159 14.58 -23.85 8.71
CA VAL A 159 15.51 -23.73 9.83
C VAL A 159 16.85 -24.28 9.39
N TYR A 160 17.89 -23.46 9.43
CA TYR A 160 19.21 -23.84 8.94
C TYR A 160 20.02 -24.56 10.02
N GLU A 161 20.95 -25.44 9.62
CA GLU A 161 21.85 -26.11 10.55
C GLU A 161 22.64 -25.09 11.42
N GLY A 162 22.58 -25.25 12.75
CA GLY A 162 23.23 -24.38 13.73
C GLY A 162 22.39 -23.22 14.26
N GLU A 163 21.16 -23.02 13.75
CA GLU A 163 20.19 -22.10 14.37
C GLU A 163 19.50 -22.79 15.57
N GLY A 164 19.68 -22.25 16.78
CA GLY A 164 19.01 -22.74 18.00
C GLY A 164 19.90 -23.39 19.07
N GLU A 165 21.23 -23.44 18.90
CA GLU A 165 22.13 -23.73 20.02
C GLU A 165 22.33 -22.46 20.86
N GLU A 166 21.73 -22.41 22.06
CA GLU A 166 21.92 -21.32 23.03
C GLU A 166 23.43 -21.07 23.23
N GLY A 167 23.94 -19.95 22.70
CA GLY A 167 25.31 -19.50 22.93
C GLY A 167 26.21 -19.32 21.70
N ASN A 168 25.71 -19.50 20.47
CA ASN A 168 26.49 -19.18 19.27
C ASN A 168 25.80 -18.14 18.38
N GLU A 169 25.65 -16.92 18.91
CA GLU A 169 25.32 -15.71 18.13
C GLU A 169 26.54 -15.25 17.30
N ASP A 170 27.07 -16.10 16.42
CA ASP A 170 27.86 -15.58 15.30
C ASP A 170 26.86 -15.01 14.29
N ALA A 171 26.45 -13.75 14.53
CA ALA A 171 25.71 -12.97 13.54
C ALA A 171 26.46 -13.08 12.21
N SER A 172 25.78 -13.54 11.15
CA SER A 172 26.41 -13.70 9.84
C SER A 172 27.15 -12.42 9.47
N VAL A 173 28.42 -12.55 9.10
CA VAL A 173 29.27 -11.41 8.66
C VAL A 173 28.70 -10.74 7.41
N PHE A 174 27.81 -11.44 6.70
CA PHE A 174 27.20 -11.00 5.45
C PHE A 174 25.73 -10.63 5.67
N LYS A 175 25.30 -9.53 5.05
CA LYS A 175 23.96 -8.96 5.18
C LYS A 175 22.99 -9.39 4.07
N HIS A 176 23.47 -9.50 2.83
CA HIS A 176 22.60 -9.64 1.66
C HIS A 176 22.71 -10.99 0.95
N GLY A 177 23.59 -11.87 1.44
CA GLY A 177 23.79 -13.22 0.94
C GLY A 177 24.96 -13.89 1.63
N GLU A 178 25.57 -14.87 0.97
CA GLU A 178 26.78 -15.54 1.44
C GLU A 178 27.67 -15.87 0.24
N PRO A 179 29.00 -15.95 0.42
CA PRO A 179 29.90 -16.32 -0.65
C PRO A 179 29.78 -17.79 -1.05
N ASP A 180 30.05 -18.06 -2.32
CA ASP A 180 30.01 -19.39 -2.93
C ASP A 180 31.17 -20.31 -2.48
N CYS A 181 32.14 -19.77 -1.75
CA CYS A 181 33.35 -20.49 -1.33
C CYS A 181 33.67 -20.28 0.15
N LYS A 182 34.43 -21.24 0.72
CA LYS A 182 34.93 -21.14 2.10
C LYS A 182 36.35 -20.60 2.10
N GLY A 183 36.71 -19.86 3.13
CA GLY A 183 38.05 -19.37 3.34
C GLY A 183 38.12 -18.39 4.49
N GLU A 184 39.31 -17.82 4.70
CA GLU A 184 39.52 -16.70 5.60
C GLU A 184 38.89 -15.44 4.99
N ILE A 185 37.93 -14.84 5.69
CA ILE A 185 37.15 -13.68 5.24
C ILE A 185 37.84 -12.40 5.73
N MET A 186 38.04 -11.46 4.82
CA MET A 186 38.54 -10.11 5.14
C MET A 186 37.67 -9.06 4.47
N SER A 187 37.18 -8.08 5.24
CA SER A 187 36.56 -6.88 4.65
C SER A 187 37.58 -6.10 3.83
N CYS A 188 37.16 -5.66 2.65
CA CYS A 188 37.97 -4.83 1.76
C CYS A 188 37.80 -3.32 2.00
N PHE A 189 36.76 -2.93 2.73
CA PHE A 189 36.40 -1.56 3.06
C PHE A 189 36.24 -1.40 4.57
N ASP A 190 36.39 -0.18 5.06
CA ASP A 190 36.15 0.14 6.47
C ASP A 190 34.64 0.06 6.78
N GLU A 191 33.79 0.43 5.81
CA GLU A 191 32.36 0.20 5.88
C GLU A 191 32.01 -1.30 5.70
N PRO A 192 31.18 -1.88 6.59
CA PRO A 192 30.77 -3.27 6.47
C PRO A 192 29.79 -3.49 5.31
N ASN A 193 29.58 -4.75 4.92
CA ASN A 193 28.58 -5.18 3.94
C ASN A 193 28.79 -4.67 2.49
N LEU A 194 30.04 -4.43 2.10
CA LEU A 194 30.39 -4.02 0.73
C LEU A 194 31.08 -5.15 -0.04
N LEU A 195 32.37 -5.38 0.22
CA LEU A 195 33.17 -6.35 -0.52
C LEU A 195 34.05 -7.12 0.46
N TYR A 196 34.04 -8.44 0.30
CA TYR A 196 34.85 -9.34 1.10
C TYR A 196 35.83 -10.10 0.22
N ARG A 197 37.09 -10.17 0.65
CA ARG A 197 38.10 -11.03 0.06
C ARG A 197 38.15 -12.34 0.84
N ILE A 198 38.09 -13.46 0.14
CA ILE A 198 38.05 -14.79 0.74
C ILE A 198 39.25 -15.58 0.22
N ILE A 199 40.08 -16.06 1.16
CA ILE A 199 41.30 -16.80 0.84
C ILE A 199 41.16 -18.23 1.35
N ASP A 200 41.34 -19.22 0.47
CA ASP A 200 41.53 -20.61 0.89
C ASP A 200 43.03 -20.94 0.84
N PRO A 201 43.70 -21.07 2.00
CA PRO A 201 45.14 -21.38 2.04
C PRO A 201 45.49 -22.77 1.49
N LYS A 202 44.55 -23.73 1.54
CA LYS A 202 44.76 -25.10 1.06
C LYS A 202 44.65 -25.16 -0.45
N ALA A 203 43.59 -24.58 -1.01
CA ALA A 203 43.40 -24.50 -2.46
C ALA A 203 44.29 -23.43 -3.12
N LYS A 204 44.88 -22.54 -2.31
CA LYS A 204 45.66 -21.37 -2.74
C LYS A 204 44.86 -20.47 -3.67
N THR A 205 43.57 -20.31 -3.38
CA THR A 205 42.65 -19.51 -4.18
C THR A 205 42.25 -18.25 -3.45
N TRP A 206 42.13 -17.16 -4.19
CA TRP A 206 41.50 -15.93 -3.71
C TRP A 206 40.22 -15.71 -4.51
N SER A 207 39.22 -15.17 -3.84
CA SER A 207 37.95 -14.77 -4.44
C SER A 207 37.41 -13.51 -3.76
N PHE A 208 36.42 -12.91 -4.41
CA PHE A 208 35.74 -11.74 -3.90
C PHE A 208 34.24 -11.96 -3.90
N TYR A 209 33.58 -11.55 -2.82
CA TYR A 209 32.13 -11.57 -2.69
C TYR A 209 31.62 -10.16 -2.47
N ASN A 210 30.71 -9.72 -3.33
CA ASN A 210 30.07 -8.41 -3.24
C ASN A 210 28.76 -8.56 -2.46
N ASP A 211 28.75 -8.08 -1.22
CA ASP A 211 27.58 -8.14 -0.35
C ASP A 211 26.66 -6.92 -0.53
N SER A 212 26.98 -6.00 -1.44
CA SER A 212 26.14 -4.83 -1.69
C SER A 212 25.06 -5.12 -2.73
N LEU A 213 23.95 -4.37 -2.68
CA LEU A 213 22.87 -4.40 -3.69
C LEU A 213 22.96 -3.25 -4.71
N GLN A 214 23.75 -2.22 -4.42
CA GLN A 214 23.75 -0.95 -5.15
C GLN A 214 25.04 -0.66 -5.91
N TYR A 215 26.08 -1.49 -5.72
CA TYR A 215 27.40 -1.25 -6.31
C TYR A 215 27.89 -2.48 -7.07
N GLU A 216 28.54 -2.22 -8.20
CA GLU A 216 29.48 -3.16 -8.82
C GLU A 216 30.88 -2.89 -8.27
N MET A 217 31.58 -3.95 -7.88
CA MET A 217 32.88 -3.85 -7.22
C MET A 217 34.00 -4.07 -8.23
N HIS A 218 34.74 -3.00 -8.51
CA HIS A 218 35.88 -3.04 -9.42
C HIS A 218 37.14 -3.36 -8.63
N VAL A 219 37.67 -4.56 -8.85
CA VAL A 219 38.81 -5.11 -8.12
C VAL A 219 40.02 -5.14 -9.04
N GLN A 220 41.10 -4.47 -8.65
CA GLN A 220 42.38 -4.52 -9.35
C GLN A 220 43.49 -4.84 -8.35
N PHE A 221 44.35 -5.82 -8.69
CA PHE A 221 45.57 -6.12 -7.94
C PHE A 221 46.79 -6.10 -8.86
N ILE A 222 47.90 -5.59 -8.35
CA ILE A 222 49.22 -5.63 -8.99
C ILE A 222 50.12 -6.51 -8.14
N PHE A 223 50.53 -7.65 -8.69
CA PHE A 223 51.33 -8.65 -8.01
C PHE A 223 52.80 -8.61 -8.46
N GLY A 224 53.72 -8.87 -7.54
CA GLY A 224 55.14 -8.89 -7.85
C GLY A 224 55.50 -9.91 -8.93
N LYS A 225 56.53 -9.62 -9.73
CA LYS A 225 57.01 -10.44 -10.88
C LYS A 225 57.38 -11.88 -10.56
N HIS A 226 57.61 -12.20 -9.28
CA HIS A 226 57.94 -13.55 -8.81
C HIS A 226 56.70 -14.36 -8.37
N SER A 227 55.51 -13.80 -8.51
CA SER A 227 54.25 -14.51 -8.24
C SER A 227 54.00 -15.59 -9.29
N LYS A 228 53.39 -16.71 -8.87
CA LYS A 228 52.94 -17.79 -9.76
C LYS A 228 51.43 -17.82 -9.70
N LEU A 229 50.77 -17.19 -10.67
CA LEU A 229 49.34 -16.91 -10.64
C LEU A 229 48.65 -17.48 -11.87
N GLN A 230 47.48 -18.07 -11.66
CA GLN A 230 46.53 -18.45 -12.69
C GLN A 230 45.26 -17.61 -12.48
N PRO A 231 44.80 -16.84 -13.48
CA PRO A 231 43.51 -16.16 -13.41
C PRO A 231 42.38 -17.19 -13.39
N LEU A 232 41.33 -16.90 -12.62
CA LEU A 232 40.13 -17.73 -12.54
C LEU A 232 38.92 -16.94 -13.08
N GLU A 233 37.93 -17.68 -13.58
CA GLU A 233 36.65 -17.15 -14.08
C GLU A 233 36.83 -15.93 -15.00
N ASN A 234 36.20 -14.81 -14.64
CA ASN A 234 36.17 -13.57 -15.41
C ASN A 234 37.40 -12.68 -15.17
N THR A 235 38.39 -13.17 -14.43
CA THR A 235 39.56 -12.37 -14.06
C THR A 235 40.48 -12.20 -15.26
N THR A 236 40.73 -10.95 -15.63
CA THR A 236 41.71 -10.62 -16.67
C THR A 236 43.12 -10.57 -16.07
N LEU A 237 44.11 -11.00 -16.84
CA LEU A 237 45.52 -10.96 -16.46
C LEU A 237 46.34 -10.27 -17.56
N ARG A 238 47.12 -9.26 -17.18
CA ARG A 238 48.12 -8.62 -18.06
C ARG A 238 49.43 -8.40 -17.31
N GLN A 239 50.53 -8.17 -18.03
CA GLN A 239 51.79 -7.74 -17.44
C GLN A 239 52.03 -6.25 -17.73
N ASN A 240 52.54 -5.51 -16.74
CA ASN A 240 52.95 -4.11 -16.94
C ASN A 240 54.41 -4.03 -17.43
N GLU A 241 54.87 -2.80 -17.72
CA GLU A 241 56.23 -2.54 -18.23
C GLU A 241 57.34 -3.00 -17.26
N GLU A 242 57.03 -3.12 -15.96
CA GLU A 242 57.96 -3.58 -14.91
C GLU A 242 57.96 -5.11 -14.73
N GLY A 243 57.17 -5.83 -15.53
CA GLY A 243 57.01 -7.29 -15.46
C GLY A 243 56.17 -7.77 -14.27
N GLN A 244 55.43 -6.89 -13.61
CA GLN A 244 54.45 -7.23 -12.59
C GLN A 244 53.15 -7.70 -13.25
N TYR A 245 52.38 -8.53 -12.54
CA TYR A 245 51.10 -9.04 -13.02
C TYR A 245 49.97 -8.12 -12.54
N VAL A 246 49.17 -7.59 -13.45
CA VAL A 246 47.96 -6.82 -13.15
C VAL A 246 46.75 -7.71 -13.42
N MET A 247 45.93 -7.90 -12.40
CA MET A 247 44.70 -8.68 -12.47
C MET A 247 43.49 -7.82 -12.14
N GLU A 248 42.42 -7.94 -12.93
CA GLU A 248 41.20 -7.16 -12.76
C GLU A 248 39.96 -8.04 -12.88
N VAL A 249 38.97 -7.79 -12.02
CA VAL A 249 37.64 -8.40 -12.07
C VAL A 249 36.58 -7.40 -11.60
N VAL A 250 35.37 -7.49 -12.17
CA VAL A 250 34.19 -6.79 -11.66
C VAL A 250 33.30 -7.81 -10.98
N VAL A 251 32.92 -7.53 -9.73
CA VAL A 251 32.07 -8.40 -8.92
C VAL A 251 30.71 -7.72 -8.76
N TYR A 252 29.68 -8.28 -9.37
CA TYR A 252 28.32 -7.72 -9.32
C TYR A 252 27.62 -8.06 -7.99
N PRO A 253 26.54 -7.33 -7.64
CA PRO A 253 25.80 -7.54 -6.39
C PRO A 253 25.47 -8.99 -6.08
N THR A 254 25.73 -9.40 -4.83
CA THR A 254 25.46 -10.74 -4.29
C THR A 254 26.17 -11.90 -5.00
N GLU A 255 27.17 -11.60 -5.85
CA GLU A 255 27.93 -12.61 -6.58
C GLU A 255 29.31 -12.83 -5.96
N THR A 256 29.82 -14.05 -6.16
CA THR A 256 31.21 -14.40 -5.89
C THR A 256 31.96 -14.55 -7.21
N GLU A 257 33.13 -13.93 -7.31
CA GLU A 257 34.06 -14.12 -8.43
C GLU A 257 35.35 -14.75 -7.91
N MET A 258 35.71 -15.89 -8.49
CA MET A 258 37.01 -16.50 -8.25
C MET A 258 38.08 -15.65 -8.95
N PHE A 259 39.08 -15.19 -8.18
CA PHE A 259 40.04 -14.20 -8.68
C PHE A 259 41.32 -14.85 -9.21
N LEU A 260 41.96 -15.67 -8.39
CA LEU A 260 43.22 -16.32 -8.75
C LEU A 260 43.43 -17.64 -8.03
N GLN A 261 44.30 -18.47 -8.61
CA GLN A 261 44.94 -19.59 -7.94
C GLN A 261 46.47 -19.47 -8.01
N GLY A 262 47.17 -19.70 -6.89
CA GLY A 262 48.62 -19.84 -6.90
C GLY A 262 49.33 -19.17 -5.72
N THR A 263 50.60 -18.78 -5.92
CA THR A 263 51.44 -18.21 -4.85
C THR A 263 51.77 -16.75 -5.15
N VAL A 264 51.29 -15.88 -4.25
CA VAL A 264 51.46 -14.42 -4.32
C VAL A 264 52.81 -14.01 -3.72
N ASN A 265 53.56 -13.17 -4.43
CA ASN A 265 54.79 -12.53 -3.95
C ASN A 265 54.61 -11.01 -3.90
N GLY A 266 54.02 -10.52 -2.80
CA GLY A 266 53.67 -9.11 -2.62
C GLY A 266 52.57 -8.62 -3.57
N PHE A 267 51.79 -7.64 -3.13
CA PHE A 267 50.76 -7.03 -3.95
C PHE A 267 50.46 -5.60 -3.54
N THR A 268 49.90 -4.83 -4.46
CA THR A 268 49.12 -3.61 -4.19
C THR A 268 47.73 -3.79 -4.77
N SER A 269 46.73 -3.12 -4.19
CA SER A 269 45.33 -3.24 -4.61
C SER A 269 44.68 -1.89 -4.81
N LYS A 270 43.75 -1.83 -5.76
CA LYS A 270 42.85 -0.71 -6.00
C LYS A 270 41.43 -1.25 -6.11
N LEU A 271 40.61 -0.93 -5.12
CA LEU A 271 39.23 -1.38 -5.00
C LEU A 271 38.30 -0.18 -5.13
N ARG A 272 37.24 -0.29 -5.92
CA ARG A 272 36.25 0.78 -6.10
C ARG A 272 34.85 0.20 -6.07
N ALA A 273 34.00 0.75 -5.20
CA ALA A 273 32.56 0.56 -5.28
C ALA A 273 31.99 1.58 -6.29
N VAL A 274 31.45 1.10 -7.41
CA VAL A 274 30.87 1.94 -8.46
C VAL A 274 29.36 1.70 -8.44
N PRO A 275 28.49 2.73 -8.38
CA PRO A 275 27.05 2.53 -8.46
C PRO A 275 26.69 1.70 -9.70
N LEU A 276 25.67 0.85 -9.61
CA LEU A 276 25.26 0.02 -10.74
C LEU A 276 25.08 0.85 -12.02
N THR A 277 25.83 0.46 -13.04
CA THR A 277 25.96 1.20 -14.29
C THR A 277 24.78 0.94 -15.22
N GLU A 278 24.56 1.82 -16.19
CA GLU A 278 23.60 1.54 -17.27
C GLU A 278 23.97 0.25 -18.01
N ASP A 279 25.26 -0.05 -18.19
CA ASP A 279 25.72 -1.29 -18.82
C ASP A 279 25.31 -2.53 -18.02
N TYR A 280 25.43 -2.51 -16.69
CA TYR A 280 24.91 -3.58 -15.83
C TYR A 280 23.40 -3.80 -16.06
N HIS A 281 22.63 -2.71 -16.03
CA HIS A 281 21.19 -2.76 -16.22
C HIS A 281 20.80 -3.26 -17.62
N ASN A 282 21.47 -2.77 -18.66
CA ASN A 282 21.25 -3.17 -20.04
C ASN A 282 21.56 -4.65 -20.26
N ALA A 283 22.66 -5.15 -19.70
CA ALA A 283 23.03 -6.55 -19.82
C ALA A 283 22.03 -7.49 -19.13
N ARG A 284 21.57 -7.17 -17.91
CA ARG A 284 20.53 -7.96 -17.22
C ARG A 284 19.19 -7.91 -17.94
N ARG A 285 18.83 -6.76 -18.52
CA ARG A 285 17.63 -6.62 -19.36
C ARG A 285 17.67 -7.52 -20.58
N GLY A 286 18.78 -7.52 -21.33
CA GLY A 286 18.89 -8.34 -22.53
C GLY A 286 18.65 -9.84 -22.28
N ILE A 287 19.16 -10.37 -21.16
CA ILE A 287 18.92 -11.77 -20.74
C ILE A 287 17.43 -12.02 -20.47
N THR A 288 16.77 -11.07 -19.81
CA THR A 288 15.35 -11.18 -19.47
C THR A 288 14.47 -11.06 -20.69
N GLU A 289 14.75 -10.11 -21.58
CA GLU A 289 13.98 -9.87 -22.79
C GLU A 289 13.94 -11.12 -23.67
N GLU A 290 15.06 -11.85 -23.79
CA GLU A 290 15.09 -13.13 -24.50
C GLU A 290 14.17 -14.18 -23.86
N LEU A 291 14.18 -14.31 -22.52
CA LEU A 291 13.30 -15.22 -21.79
C LEU A 291 11.82 -14.86 -22.00
N VAL A 292 11.46 -13.59 -21.80
CA VAL A 292 10.09 -13.08 -21.99
C VAL A 292 9.63 -13.31 -23.42
N ASN A 293 10.46 -13.02 -24.42
CA ASN A 293 10.11 -13.20 -25.82
C ASN A 293 9.84 -14.68 -26.16
N ASN A 294 10.57 -15.61 -25.54
CA ASN A 294 10.34 -17.04 -25.71
C ASN A 294 9.00 -17.49 -25.10
N GLU A 295 8.65 -17.00 -23.91
CA GLU A 295 7.35 -17.26 -23.27
C GLU A 295 6.20 -16.66 -24.09
N VAL A 296 6.33 -15.40 -24.53
CA VAL A 296 5.35 -14.74 -25.42
C VAL A 296 5.19 -15.49 -26.74
N ALA A 297 6.28 -15.98 -27.34
CA ALA A 297 6.21 -16.78 -28.56
C ALA A 297 5.50 -18.12 -28.34
N ALA A 298 5.63 -18.73 -27.17
CA ALA A 298 4.89 -19.94 -26.80
C ALA A 298 3.39 -19.65 -26.64
N ILE A 299 3.03 -18.53 -26.01
CA ILE A 299 1.63 -18.06 -25.90
C ILE A 299 1.02 -17.83 -27.29
N GLN A 300 1.75 -17.17 -28.19
CA GLN A 300 1.29 -16.91 -29.56
C GLN A 300 1.08 -18.17 -30.41
N GLN A 301 1.63 -19.33 -29.99
CA GLN A 301 1.34 -20.62 -30.65
C GLN A 301 -0.01 -21.20 -30.23
N VAL A 302 -0.52 -20.84 -29.04
CA VAL A 302 -1.76 -21.39 -28.49
C VAL A 302 -2.95 -20.43 -28.57
N THR A 303 -2.71 -19.12 -28.70
CA THR A 303 -3.74 -18.11 -28.89
C THR A 303 -3.27 -16.98 -29.80
N SER A 304 -4.22 -16.35 -30.50
CA SER A 304 -3.99 -15.13 -31.29
C SER A 304 -4.63 -13.88 -30.65
N SER A 305 -5.24 -14.02 -29.47
CA SER A 305 -5.86 -12.89 -28.76
C SER A 305 -4.77 -12.00 -28.13
N ASP A 306 -5.03 -10.71 -28.06
CA ASP A 306 -4.26 -9.71 -27.33
C ASP A 306 -4.97 -9.26 -26.04
N ASN A 307 -6.17 -9.78 -25.76
CA ASN A 307 -6.89 -9.54 -24.53
C ASN A 307 -6.31 -10.38 -23.38
N ALA A 308 -6.03 -9.76 -22.23
CA ALA A 308 -5.36 -10.45 -21.13
C ALA A 308 -6.14 -11.64 -20.56
N GLU A 309 -7.48 -11.58 -20.52
CA GLU A 309 -8.33 -12.68 -19.99
C GLU A 309 -8.30 -13.90 -20.93
N ASP A 310 -8.42 -13.67 -22.24
CA ASP A 310 -8.33 -14.75 -23.25
C ASP A 310 -6.94 -15.41 -23.24
N VAL A 311 -5.89 -14.59 -23.12
CA VAL A 311 -4.50 -15.06 -23.05
C VAL A 311 -4.27 -15.88 -21.78
N LEU A 312 -4.80 -15.42 -20.64
CA LEU A 312 -4.73 -16.17 -19.38
C LEU A 312 -5.39 -17.53 -19.50
N GLN A 313 -6.60 -17.59 -20.06
CA GLN A 313 -7.32 -18.84 -20.24
C GLN A 313 -6.52 -19.84 -21.10
N ALA A 314 -5.93 -19.37 -22.21
CA ALA A 314 -5.07 -20.20 -23.05
C ALA A 314 -3.80 -20.69 -22.32
N CYS A 315 -3.21 -19.85 -21.46
CA CYS A 315 -2.07 -20.20 -20.62
C CYS A 315 -2.43 -21.30 -19.62
N ILE A 316 -3.57 -21.18 -18.93
CA ILE A 316 -4.09 -22.18 -18.00
C ILE A 316 -4.32 -23.51 -18.71
N ASP A 317 -4.99 -23.50 -19.86
CA ASP A 317 -5.32 -24.73 -20.61
C ASP A 317 -4.08 -25.45 -21.15
N SER A 318 -3.01 -24.69 -21.43
CA SER A 318 -1.76 -25.20 -22.01
C SER A 318 -0.66 -25.45 -20.97
N GLY A 319 -0.84 -25.02 -19.72
CA GLY A 319 0.17 -25.08 -18.67
C GLY A 319 1.40 -24.19 -18.97
N ILE A 320 1.21 -23.08 -19.68
CA ILE A 320 2.28 -22.13 -20.04
C ILE A 320 2.25 -20.96 -19.04
N PRO A 321 3.40 -20.45 -18.60
CA PRO A 321 3.43 -19.25 -17.75
C PRO A 321 2.76 -18.06 -18.44
N PHE A 322 1.87 -17.37 -17.72
CA PHE A 322 1.19 -16.19 -18.20
C PHE A 322 2.18 -15.02 -18.32
N VAL A 323 2.10 -14.29 -19.44
CA VAL A 323 2.74 -12.99 -19.66
C VAL A 323 1.63 -12.02 -20.06
N ASP A 324 1.52 -10.93 -19.33
CA ASP A 324 0.43 -9.97 -19.48
C ASP A 324 0.61 -9.16 -20.79
N PRO A 325 -0.28 -9.32 -21.78
CA PRO A 325 -0.16 -8.60 -23.05
C PRO A 325 -0.48 -7.10 -22.91
N GLU A 326 -1.25 -6.71 -21.90
CA GLU A 326 -1.70 -5.32 -21.67
C GLU A 326 -0.71 -4.54 -20.80
N PHE A 327 0.14 -5.23 -20.04
CA PHE A 327 1.19 -4.64 -19.21
C PHE A 327 2.48 -5.47 -19.27
N PRO A 328 3.13 -5.55 -20.45
CA PRO A 328 4.24 -6.46 -20.67
C PRO A 328 5.46 -6.10 -19.81
N PRO A 329 6.32 -7.08 -19.44
CA PRO A 329 7.52 -6.84 -18.65
C PRO A 329 8.63 -6.19 -19.51
N CYS A 330 8.45 -4.91 -19.82
CA CYS A 330 9.32 -4.13 -20.68
C CYS A 330 9.51 -2.71 -20.15
N GLN A 331 10.37 -1.93 -20.83
CA GLN A 331 10.67 -0.57 -20.43
C GLN A 331 9.45 0.37 -20.48
N ALA A 332 8.53 0.19 -21.44
CA ALA A 332 7.36 1.04 -21.59
C ALA A 332 6.43 0.99 -20.37
N SER A 333 6.27 -0.20 -19.77
CA SER A 333 5.50 -0.39 -18.53
C SER A 333 6.14 0.29 -17.31
N LEU A 334 7.43 0.62 -17.38
CA LEU A 334 8.10 1.43 -16.38
C LEU A 334 7.92 2.94 -16.65
N GLU A 335 8.17 3.38 -17.89
CA GLU A 335 8.44 4.79 -18.18
C GLU A 335 7.33 5.55 -18.90
N ALA A 336 6.25 4.89 -19.36
CA ALA A 336 5.23 5.58 -20.15
C ALA A 336 4.62 6.76 -19.37
N GLY A 337 4.79 7.98 -19.89
CA GLY A 337 4.35 9.21 -19.23
C GLY A 337 5.33 9.78 -18.19
N ALA A 338 6.55 9.26 -18.09
CA ALA A 338 7.60 9.83 -17.26
C ALA A 338 8.10 11.17 -17.84
N ASN A 339 8.30 12.15 -16.96
CA ASN A 339 8.90 13.45 -17.33
C ASN A 339 10.44 13.41 -17.33
N LYS A 340 11.04 12.34 -16.82
CA LYS A 340 12.49 12.13 -16.73
C LYS A 340 12.82 10.70 -17.16
N PRO A 341 14.02 10.44 -17.68
CA PRO A 341 14.45 9.09 -18.00
C PRO A 341 14.28 8.16 -16.80
N PHE A 342 13.51 7.10 -16.98
CA PHE A 342 13.33 6.07 -15.98
C PHE A 342 14.50 5.09 -16.07
N LYS A 343 15.03 4.65 -14.93
CA LYS A 343 16.13 3.70 -14.94
C LYS A 343 15.68 2.40 -15.61
N PRO A 344 16.48 1.87 -16.53
CA PRO A 344 16.18 0.58 -17.11
C PRO A 344 16.35 -0.53 -16.07
N PHE A 345 15.32 -1.34 -15.85
CA PHE A 345 15.39 -2.50 -14.98
C PHE A 345 15.11 -3.79 -15.75
N ALA A 346 15.80 -4.86 -15.35
CA ALA A 346 15.42 -6.20 -15.74
C ALA A 346 14.12 -6.59 -15.04
N TRP A 347 13.44 -7.59 -15.56
CA TRP A 347 12.23 -8.15 -14.97
C TRP A 347 12.48 -9.60 -14.57
N ALA A 348 11.92 -10.07 -13.48
CA ALA A 348 12.05 -11.48 -13.11
C ALA A 348 10.82 -11.95 -12.36
N ARG A 349 10.54 -13.25 -12.46
CA ARG A 349 9.58 -13.90 -11.57
C ARG A 349 10.22 -14.04 -10.17
N PRO A 350 9.46 -13.85 -9.07
CA PRO A 350 10.03 -13.79 -7.72
C PRO A 350 10.86 -15.01 -7.31
N GLN A 351 10.57 -16.19 -7.88
CA GLN A 351 11.34 -17.42 -7.67
C GLN A 351 12.82 -17.26 -8.02
N ALA A 352 13.17 -16.38 -8.97
CA ALA A 352 14.55 -16.10 -9.35
C ALA A 352 15.26 -15.11 -8.38
N CYS A 353 14.53 -14.48 -7.46
CA CYS A 353 15.05 -13.44 -6.54
C CYS A 353 15.23 -13.95 -5.10
N VAL A 354 14.78 -15.17 -4.81
CA VAL A 354 14.92 -15.86 -3.53
C VAL A 354 15.98 -16.95 -3.62
N PRO A 355 16.53 -17.44 -2.49
CA PRO A 355 17.35 -18.65 -2.48
C PRO A 355 16.63 -19.82 -3.17
N GLU A 356 17.38 -20.70 -3.84
CA GLU A 356 16.82 -21.79 -4.67
C GLU A 356 15.89 -22.71 -3.86
N GLU A 357 16.27 -23.01 -2.62
CA GLU A 357 15.49 -23.79 -1.66
C GLU A 357 14.13 -23.13 -1.31
N MET A 358 14.05 -21.80 -1.39
CA MET A 358 12.84 -21.00 -1.14
C MET A 358 12.01 -20.74 -2.39
N ALA A 359 12.47 -21.12 -3.59
CA ALA A 359 11.74 -20.83 -4.83
C ALA A 359 10.33 -21.46 -4.84
N SER A 360 10.20 -22.69 -4.32
CA SER A 360 8.91 -23.38 -4.17
C SER A 360 7.99 -22.79 -3.10
N GLN A 361 8.54 -21.92 -2.24
CA GLN A 361 7.88 -21.30 -1.11
C GLN A 361 7.31 -19.91 -1.45
N VAL A 362 7.58 -19.37 -2.65
CA VAL A 362 6.99 -18.10 -3.08
C VAL A 362 5.46 -18.19 -3.07
N ARG A 363 4.81 -17.27 -2.37
CA ARG A 363 3.34 -17.14 -2.30
C ARG A 363 2.97 -15.67 -2.26
N LEU A 364 1.71 -15.38 -2.61
CA LEU A 364 1.14 -14.04 -2.51
C LEU A 364 1.24 -13.52 -1.06
N PHE A 365 0.69 -14.29 -0.13
CA PHE A 365 0.80 -14.07 1.32
C PHE A 365 1.54 -15.23 1.96
N ARG A 366 2.37 -14.95 2.97
CA ARG A 366 3.02 -16.00 3.78
C ARG A 366 2.83 -15.79 5.27
N ALA A 367 2.54 -14.56 5.70
CA ALA A 367 2.26 -14.24 7.09
C ALA A 367 1.00 -13.39 7.23
N ASN A 368 0.58 -13.17 8.48
CA ASN A 368 -0.45 -12.18 8.77
C ASN A 368 0.00 -10.80 8.27
N VAL A 369 -0.84 -10.17 7.46
CA VAL A 369 -0.65 -8.77 7.04
C VAL A 369 -0.51 -7.89 8.27
N ARG A 370 0.52 -7.06 8.27
CA ARG A 370 0.78 -6.08 9.33
C ARG A 370 1.19 -4.75 8.71
N PRO A 371 0.71 -3.62 9.27
CA PRO A 371 1.26 -2.31 8.96
C PRO A 371 2.77 -2.29 9.24
N GLY A 372 3.55 -1.69 8.33
CA GLY A 372 5.01 -1.61 8.47
C GLY A 372 5.81 -2.83 8.03
N CYS A 373 5.16 -3.84 7.43
CA CYS A 373 5.85 -4.95 6.77
C CYS A 373 6.05 -4.76 5.26
N VAL A 374 5.75 -3.56 4.74
CA VAL A 374 6.00 -3.18 3.35
C VAL A 374 7.22 -2.28 3.27
N ASP A 375 8.19 -2.68 2.45
CA ASP A 375 9.27 -1.80 1.99
C ASP A 375 8.84 -1.20 0.65
N ALA A 376 8.74 0.14 0.60
CA ALA A 376 8.33 0.89 -0.59
C ALA A 376 9.34 0.80 -1.75
N GLY A 377 10.60 0.45 -1.47
CA GLY A 377 11.68 0.58 -2.45
C GLY A 377 11.90 2.03 -2.87
N ASP A 378 12.38 2.23 -4.11
CA ASP A 378 12.87 3.53 -4.60
C ASP A 378 12.03 4.11 -5.76
N LEU A 379 10.75 3.75 -5.87
CA LEU A 379 9.89 4.24 -6.97
C LEU A 379 9.50 5.72 -6.81
N GLY A 380 9.33 6.16 -5.56
CA GLY A 380 8.83 7.49 -5.21
C GLY A 380 7.31 7.56 -5.03
N ASP A 381 6.60 6.45 -5.09
CA ASP A 381 5.16 6.32 -4.95
C ASP A 381 4.68 6.29 -3.48
N SER A 382 5.34 7.03 -2.58
CA SER A 382 5.05 6.97 -1.14
C SER A 382 3.57 7.14 -0.83
N TRP A 383 2.84 7.99 -1.57
CA TRP A 383 1.39 8.17 -1.44
C TRP A 383 0.54 6.89 -1.64
N VAL A 384 0.99 5.96 -2.49
CA VAL A 384 0.36 4.65 -2.68
C VAL A 384 0.66 3.78 -1.46
N ILE A 385 1.94 3.64 -1.11
CA ILE A 385 2.38 2.79 0.01
C ILE A 385 1.81 3.27 1.35
N CYS A 386 1.61 4.58 1.52
CA CYS A 386 0.89 5.18 2.66
C CYS A 386 -0.51 4.58 2.82
N SER A 387 -1.21 4.47 1.69
CA SER A 387 -2.59 4.00 1.62
C SER A 387 -2.64 2.50 1.85
N VAL A 388 -1.71 1.75 1.26
CA VAL A 388 -1.52 0.32 1.52
C VAL A 388 -1.31 0.06 3.00
N ALA A 389 -0.41 0.81 3.63
CA ALA A 389 -0.15 0.70 5.07
C ALA A 389 -1.39 0.98 5.92
N SER A 390 -2.16 2.00 5.55
CA SER A 390 -3.40 2.36 6.26
C SER A 390 -4.48 1.27 6.09
N VAL A 391 -4.63 0.70 4.89
CA VAL A 391 -5.55 -0.42 4.63
C VAL A 391 -5.10 -1.68 5.37
N SER A 392 -3.79 -1.87 5.54
CA SER A 392 -3.20 -3.02 6.26
C SER A 392 -3.51 -3.04 7.77
N GLU A 393 -4.04 -1.96 8.35
CA GLU A 393 -4.60 -1.99 9.72
C GLU A 393 -5.84 -2.90 9.81
N ASP A 394 -6.47 -3.19 8.65
CA ASP A 394 -7.55 -4.18 8.49
C ASP A 394 -7.06 -5.28 7.52
N PRO A 395 -6.33 -6.31 8.03
CA PRO A 395 -5.81 -7.41 7.23
C PRO A 395 -6.85 -8.09 6.32
N ALA A 396 -8.07 -8.27 6.82
CA ALA A 396 -9.15 -8.91 6.06
C ALA A 396 -9.54 -8.08 4.84
N ARG A 397 -9.57 -6.76 4.96
CA ARG A 397 -9.82 -5.85 3.83
C ARG A 397 -8.71 -5.89 2.81
N LEU A 398 -7.45 -5.82 3.23
CA LEU A 398 -6.31 -5.89 2.31
C LEU A 398 -6.30 -7.22 1.56
N MET A 399 -6.40 -8.34 2.28
CA MET A 399 -6.41 -9.67 1.66
C MET A 399 -7.64 -9.85 0.76
N GLY A 400 -8.79 -9.29 1.15
CA GLY A 400 -10.02 -9.27 0.36
C GLY A 400 -9.86 -8.63 -1.02
N MET A 401 -8.91 -7.70 -1.20
CA MET A 401 -8.62 -7.11 -2.52
C MET A 401 -8.04 -8.13 -3.51
N PHE A 402 -7.38 -9.18 -3.03
CA PHE A 402 -6.75 -10.21 -3.86
C PHE A 402 -7.62 -11.46 -4.07
N ARG A 403 -8.76 -11.54 -3.38
CA ARG A 403 -9.67 -12.67 -3.50
C ARG A 403 -10.24 -12.72 -4.93
N HIS A 404 -10.26 -13.91 -5.50
CA HIS A 404 -10.70 -14.16 -6.85
C HIS A 404 -12.24 -14.05 -6.96
N PRO A 405 -12.80 -13.38 -7.98
CA PRO A 405 -14.25 -13.22 -8.14
C PRO A 405 -15.03 -14.55 -8.23
N GLU A 406 -14.41 -15.58 -8.82
CA GLU A 406 -14.97 -16.94 -8.94
C GLU A 406 -14.55 -17.91 -7.81
N GLY A 407 -13.84 -17.41 -6.79
CA GLY A 407 -13.39 -18.19 -5.64
C GLY A 407 -12.11 -19.00 -5.86
N LYS A 408 -11.74 -19.80 -4.85
CA LYS A 408 -10.42 -20.42 -4.71
C LYS A 408 -9.94 -21.27 -5.87
N ALA A 409 -10.80 -22.14 -6.43
CA ALA A 409 -10.37 -23.07 -7.47
C ALA A 409 -9.91 -22.33 -8.73
N ALA A 410 -10.52 -21.18 -9.03
CA ALA A 410 -10.06 -20.31 -10.09
C ALA A 410 -8.75 -19.61 -9.71
N ALA A 411 -8.66 -19.02 -8.50
CA ALA A 411 -7.43 -18.40 -7.98
C ALA A 411 -6.21 -19.32 -8.09
N GLN A 412 -6.33 -20.58 -7.64
CA GLN A 412 -5.23 -21.55 -7.67
C GLN A 412 -4.77 -21.90 -9.09
N ARG A 413 -5.69 -21.95 -10.07
CA ARG A 413 -5.32 -22.17 -11.48
C ARG A 413 -4.57 -20.98 -12.07
N GLU A 414 -4.98 -19.76 -11.75
CA GLU A 414 -4.29 -18.54 -12.16
C GLU A 414 -2.90 -18.44 -11.52
N HIS A 415 -2.80 -18.68 -10.20
CA HIS A 415 -1.53 -18.66 -9.48
C HIS A 415 -0.54 -19.69 -10.03
N ALA A 416 -1.02 -20.87 -10.46
CA ALA A 416 -0.17 -21.93 -11.02
C ALA A 416 0.54 -21.52 -12.32
N VAL A 417 -0.03 -20.60 -13.10
CA VAL A 417 0.61 -20.02 -14.30
C VAL A 417 1.25 -18.65 -14.03
N GLY A 418 1.28 -18.20 -12.77
CA GLY A 418 1.91 -16.94 -12.36
C GLY A 418 1.07 -15.70 -12.69
N ALA A 419 -0.26 -15.82 -12.65
CA ALA A 419 -1.19 -14.71 -12.79
C ALA A 419 -1.86 -14.39 -11.45
N TYR A 420 -2.12 -13.10 -11.19
CA TYR A 420 -2.72 -12.62 -9.95
C TYR A 420 -3.72 -11.50 -10.22
N ARG A 421 -4.69 -11.33 -9.31
CA ARG A 421 -5.72 -10.29 -9.39
C ARG A 421 -5.67 -9.36 -8.18
N VAL A 422 -5.96 -8.08 -8.41
CA VAL A 422 -6.13 -7.08 -7.35
C VAL A 422 -7.34 -6.21 -7.68
N THR A 423 -8.24 -6.06 -6.72
CA THR A 423 -9.50 -5.33 -6.88
C THR A 423 -9.37 -3.89 -6.39
N PHE A 424 -9.71 -2.93 -7.25
CA PHE A 424 -9.72 -1.49 -6.96
C PHE A 424 -11.04 -0.85 -7.37
N ASN A 425 -11.50 0.18 -6.66
CA ASN A 425 -12.60 1.06 -7.06
C ASN A 425 -12.05 2.23 -7.88
N LYS A 426 -11.93 2.07 -9.20
CA LYS A 426 -11.40 3.10 -10.10
C LYS A 426 -12.51 3.91 -10.75
N ASN A 427 -12.45 5.24 -10.63
CA ASN A 427 -13.46 6.17 -11.15
C ASN A 427 -14.87 5.83 -10.60
N GLY A 428 -14.96 5.40 -9.33
CA GLY A 428 -16.20 4.97 -8.71
C GLY A 428 -16.63 3.53 -9.04
N TRP A 429 -15.98 2.85 -9.98
CA TRP A 429 -16.35 1.49 -10.42
C TRP A 429 -15.34 0.44 -9.95
N TRP A 430 -15.81 -0.67 -9.37
CA TRP A 430 -14.93 -1.75 -8.95
C TRP A 430 -14.41 -2.55 -10.16
N ARG A 431 -13.10 -2.79 -10.19
CA ARG A 431 -12.39 -3.48 -11.27
C ARG A 431 -11.41 -4.49 -10.68
N SER A 432 -11.37 -5.69 -11.25
CA SER A 432 -10.35 -6.70 -10.94
C SER A 432 -9.22 -6.54 -11.95
N VAL A 433 -8.04 -6.17 -11.47
CA VAL A 433 -6.87 -5.93 -12.31
C VAL A 433 -6.00 -7.19 -12.32
N LEU A 434 -5.94 -7.83 -13.49
CA LEU A 434 -5.09 -8.99 -13.76
C LEU A 434 -3.66 -8.56 -14.07
N VAL A 435 -2.66 -9.21 -13.47
CA VAL A 435 -1.22 -9.02 -13.75
C VAL A 435 -0.47 -10.35 -13.71
N ASP A 436 0.61 -10.46 -14.48
CA ASP A 436 1.56 -11.57 -14.36
C ASP A 436 2.57 -11.39 -13.19
N SER A 437 3.39 -12.40 -12.95
CA SER A 437 4.39 -12.44 -11.87
C SER A 437 5.76 -11.84 -12.19
N TYR A 438 5.98 -11.26 -13.39
CA TYR A 438 7.22 -10.54 -13.66
C TYR A 438 7.26 -9.21 -12.88
N LEU A 439 8.33 -8.99 -12.14
CA LEU A 439 8.54 -7.79 -11.32
C LEU A 439 9.88 -7.13 -11.65
N PRO A 440 10.01 -5.80 -11.56
CA PRO A 440 11.28 -5.11 -11.78
C PRO A 440 12.34 -5.50 -10.75
N VAL A 441 13.56 -5.79 -11.22
CA VAL A 441 14.68 -6.27 -10.38
C VAL A 441 15.97 -5.47 -10.58
N SER A 442 16.74 -5.37 -9.49
CA SER A 442 18.08 -4.81 -9.48
C SER A 442 18.91 -5.47 -8.39
N GLY A 443 20.17 -5.78 -8.66
CA GLY A 443 21.04 -6.44 -7.68
C GLY A 443 20.53 -7.81 -7.24
N GLY A 444 19.80 -8.52 -8.13
CA GLY A 444 19.21 -9.82 -7.83
C GLY A 444 18.01 -9.80 -6.87
N LYS A 445 17.48 -8.62 -6.55
CA LYS A 445 16.32 -8.43 -5.67
C LYS A 445 15.22 -7.61 -6.35
N LEU A 446 13.99 -7.75 -5.86
CA LEU A 446 12.87 -6.90 -6.26
C LEU A 446 13.20 -5.43 -5.98
N LYS A 447 12.90 -4.55 -6.93
CA LYS A 447 13.34 -3.15 -6.89
C LYS A 447 12.37 -2.22 -6.13
N TYR A 448 11.08 -2.36 -6.37
CA TYR A 448 10.05 -1.48 -5.83
C TYR A 448 9.39 -2.08 -4.59
N ALA A 449 8.07 -1.95 -4.43
CA ALA A 449 7.34 -2.46 -3.27
C ALA A 449 7.62 -3.96 -3.06
N LYS A 450 7.95 -4.34 -1.83
CA LYS A 450 8.25 -5.73 -1.45
C LYS A 450 8.02 -5.96 0.04
N SER A 451 7.92 -7.21 0.45
CA SER A 451 7.86 -7.54 1.88
C SER A 451 9.19 -7.16 2.54
N ALA A 452 9.10 -6.45 3.67
CA ALA A 452 10.26 -6.07 4.47
C ALA A 452 10.79 -7.23 5.33
N THR A 453 10.03 -8.32 5.45
CA THR A 453 10.31 -9.41 6.39
C THR A 453 10.46 -10.78 5.73
N ASP A 454 9.82 -11.03 4.59
CA ASP A 454 9.92 -12.32 3.90
C ASP A 454 10.06 -12.12 2.38
N PRO A 455 11.24 -12.36 1.78
CA PRO A 455 11.42 -12.17 0.34
C PRO A 455 10.61 -13.15 -0.53
N ALA A 456 10.02 -14.20 0.03
CA ALA A 456 9.10 -15.12 -0.66
C ALA A 456 7.62 -14.67 -0.59
N GLU A 457 7.31 -13.56 0.11
CA GLU A 457 5.98 -12.96 0.17
C GLU A 457 5.89 -11.78 -0.82
N ILE A 458 4.96 -11.87 -1.78
CA ILE A 458 4.96 -10.98 -2.96
C ILE A 458 3.76 -10.05 -3.08
N TRP A 459 2.77 -10.12 -2.19
CA TRP A 459 1.57 -9.27 -2.27
C TRP A 459 1.87 -7.76 -2.40
N PRO A 460 2.90 -7.16 -1.75
CA PRO A 460 3.13 -5.72 -1.92
C PRO A 460 3.52 -5.36 -3.35
N ALA A 461 4.36 -6.20 -3.95
CA ALA A 461 4.86 -6.03 -5.32
C ALA A 461 3.74 -6.22 -6.34
N ILE A 462 2.87 -7.21 -6.12
CA ILE A 462 1.70 -7.47 -6.99
C ILE A 462 0.68 -6.34 -6.88
N LEU A 463 0.41 -5.81 -5.68
CA LEU A 463 -0.49 -4.67 -5.48
C LEU A 463 0.02 -3.43 -6.21
N GLU A 464 1.28 -3.06 -5.99
CA GLU A 464 1.91 -1.90 -6.64
C GLU A 464 1.91 -2.07 -8.17
N LYS A 465 2.24 -3.25 -8.68
CA LYS A 465 2.19 -3.55 -10.12
C LYS A 465 0.77 -3.40 -10.69
N ALA A 466 -0.23 -3.97 -10.03
CA ALA A 466 -1.62 -3.86 -10.48
C ALA A 466 -2.10 -2.40 -10.46
N TYR A 467 -1.69 -1.63 -9.46
CA TYR A 467 -1.97 -0.20 -9.41
C TYR A 467 -1.22 0.57 -10.53
N ALA A 468 0.04 0.23 -10.81
CA ALA A 468 0.79 0.78 -11.94
C ALA A 468 0.10 0.47 -13.28
N LYS A 469 -0.35 -0.77 -13.51
CA LYS A 469 -1.14 -1.18 -14.69
C LYS A 469 -2.43 -0.37 -14.81
N LEU A 470 -3.17 -0.21 -13.72
CA LEU A 470 -4.41 0.57 -13.67
C LEU A 470 -4.21 2.04 -14.09
N HIS A 471 -2.99 2.56 -13.89
CA HIS A 471 -2.57 3.91 -14.26
C HIS A 471 -1.65 3.96 -15.50
N GLY A 472 -1.43 2.83 -16.17
CA GLY A 472 -0.69 2.68 -17.42
C GLY A 472 0.84 2.54 -17.31
N SER A 473 1.48 2.86 -16.18
CA SER A 473 2.91 2.60 -15.93
C SER A 473 3.30 2.83 -14.47
N TYR A 474 4.49 2.34 -14.09
CA TYR A 474 5.11 2.67 -12.80
C TYR A 474 5.40 4.17 -12.66
N ALA A 475 5.84 4.85 -13.73
CA ALA A 475 6.09 6.29 -13.70
C ALA A 475 4.83 7.12 -13.37
N ARG A 476 3.64 6.64 -13.76
CA ARG A 476 2.36 7.31 -13.49
C ARG A 476 1.94 7.26 -12.03
N ILE A 477 2.57 6.42 -11.21
CA ILE A 477 2.29 6.31 -9.76
C ILE A 477 3.39 6.93 -8.88
N CYS A 478 4.44 7.54 -9.43
CA CYS A 478 5.52 8.16 -8.66
C CYS A 478 5.13 9.39 -7.81
N SER A 479 3.94 9.96 -7.95
CA SER A 479 3.48 11.07 -7.10
C SER A 479 1.96 11.13 -7.07
N GLY A 480 1.36 11.56 -5.97
CA GLY A 480 -0.09 11.64 -5.86
C GLY A 480 -0.59 12.02 -4.49
N ASP A 481 -1.92 11.99 -4.34
CA ASP A 481 -2.60 12.24 -3.07
C ASP A 481 -2.98 10.89 -2.44
N PRO A 482 -2.48 10.55 -1.23
CA PRO A 482 -2.80 9.29 -0.58
C PRO A 482 -4.31 9.08 -0.39
N LEU A 483 -5.13 10.12 -0.26
CA LEU A 483 -6.58 9.96 -0.17
C LEU A 483 -7.18 9.36 -1.46
N HIS A 484 -6.63 9.70 -2.63
CA HIS A 484 -7.07 9.10 -3.88
C HIS A 484 -6.74 7.60 -3.94
N ALA A 485 -5.54 7.19 -3.51
CA ALA A 485 -5.18 5.78 -3.46
C ALA A 485 -6.01 5.03 -2.41
N LEU A 486 -6.23 5.63 -1.24
CA LEU A 486 -7.06 5.05 -0.20
C LEU A 486 -8.52 4.86 -0.67
N GLN A 487 -9.07 5.83 -1.40
CA GLN A 487 -10.38 5.67 -2.03
C GLN A 487 -10.36 4.60 -3.13
N ASP A 488 -9.35 4.58 -4.01
CA ASP A 488 -9.23 3.56 -5.06
C ASP A 488 -9.09 2.14 -4.45
N MET A 489 -8.55 1.98 -3.24
CA MET A 489 -8.44 0.69 -2.55
C MET A 489 -9.69 0.30 -1.75
N THR A 490 -10.46 1.28 -1.26
CA THR A 490 -11.55 1.01 -0.29
C THR A 490 -12.95 1.28 -0.84
N GLY A 491 -13.07 2.11 -1.88
CA GLY A 491 -14.33 2.59 -2.45
C GLY A 491 -15.05 3.67 -1.62
N PHE A 492 -14.62 3.94 -0.38
CA PHE A 492 -15.28 4.94 0.46
C PHE A 492 -14.84 6.36 0.10
N SER A 493 -15.75 7.32 0.29
CA SER A 493 -15.44 8.72 0.02
C SER A 493 -14.42 9.27 1.02
N THR A 494 -13.69 10.29 0.57
CA THR A 494 -12.66 10.94 1.39
C THR A 494 -12.91 12.44 1.55
N MET A 495 -12.34 13.01 2.61
CA MET A 495 -12.30 14.44 2.87
C MET A 495 -10.88 14.86 3.25
N ARG A 496 -10.41 15.98 2.69
CA ARG A 496 -9.13 16.60 3.01
C ARG A 496 -9.31 17.64 4.13
N PHE A 497 -8.36 17.74 5.05
CA PHE A 497 -8.48 18.68 6.20
C PHE A 497 -7.28 19.61 6.39
N ASP A 498 -6.37 19.73 5.42
CA ASP A 498 -5.15 20.55 5.51
C ASP A 498 -5.41 21.97 6.04
N GLU A 499 -6.40 22.65 5.48
CA GLU A 499 -6.76 24.02 5.89
C GLU A 499 -7.29 24.08 7.33
N LEU A 500 -7.99 23.02 7.78
CA LEU A 500 -8.58 22.93 9.12
C LEU A 500 -7.53 22.73 10.23
N LEU A 501 -6.31 22.29 9.91
CA LEU A 501 -5.23 22.14 10.89
C LEU A 501 -4.65 23.49 11.34
N THR A 502 -4.71 24.49 10.47
CA THR A 502 -4.04 25.79 10.66
C THR A 502 -4.85 26.76 11.51
N ASP A 503 -6.18 26.77 11.38
CA ASP A 503 -7.08 27.59 12.19
C ASP A 503 -7.40 26.92 13.52
N ASP A 504 -7.24 27.63 14.65
CA ASP A 504 -7.41 27.04 15.98
C ASP A 504 -8.84 26.52 16.23
N LYS A 505 -9.88 27.26 15.82
CA LYS A 505 -11.28 26.86 16.06
C LYS A 505 -11.66 25.69 15.16
N ALA A 506 -11.28 25.75 13.89
CA ALA A 506 -11.49 24.66 12.95
C ALA A 506 -10.75 23.40 13.37
N SER A 507 -9.54 23.52 13.91
CA SER A 507 -8.73 22.40 14.38
C SER A 507 -9.33 21.73 15.62
N ASP A 508 -9.89 22.51 16.55
CA ASP A 508 -10.59 21.98 17.71
C ASP A 508 -11.86 21.21 17.30
N GLN A 509 -12.61 21.75 16.35
CA GLN A 509 -13.77 21.07 15.80
C GLN A 509 -13.38 19.80 15.02
N LEU A 510 -12.31 19.87 14.22
CA LEU A 510 -11.75 18.72 13.52
C LEU A 510 -11.37 17.63 14.52
N PHE A 511 -10.66 17.95 15.60
CA PHE A 511 -10.29 16.98 16.62
C PHE A 511 -11.53 16.27 17.21
N SER A 512 -12.58 17.03 17.54
CA SER A 512 -13.85 16.46 17.98
C SER A 512 -14.46 15.51 16.94
N ASP A 513 -14.46 15.91 15.67
CA ASP A 513 -14.94 15.06 14.57
C ASP A 513 -14.10 13.78 14.42
N LEU A 514 -12.78 13.85 14.60
CA LEU A 514 -11.88 12.69 14.54
C LEU A 514 -12.15 11.71 15.67
N VAL A 515 -12.39 12.17 16.90
CA VAL A 515 -12.74 11.31 18.04
C VAL A 515 -13.98 10.46 17.71
N HIS A 516 -15.04 11.10 17.19
CA HIS A 516 -16.26 10.40 16.82
C HIS A 516 -16.08 9.52 15.57
N GLY A 517 -15.37 10.03 14.56
CA GLY A 517 -15.16 9.34 13.30
C GLY A 517 -14.35 8.05 13.46
N ILE A 518 -13.24 8.10 14.20
CA ILE A 518 -12.41 6.93 14.48
C ILE A 518 -13.21 5.88 15.26
N ALA A 519 -14.00 6.30 16.25
CA ALA A 519 -14.90 5.39 16.98
C ALA A 519 -15.98 4.76 16.09
N ALA A 520 -16.39 5.45 15.02
CA ALA A 520 -17.31 4.94 14.00
C ALA A 520 -16.64 4.07 12.93
N GLY A 521 -15.31 3.93 12.95
CA GLY A 521 -14.53 3.11 12.02
C GLY A 521 -13.87 3.86 10.87
N TYR A 522 -13.95 5.20 10.83
CA TYR A 522 -13.31 6.00 9.79
C TYR A 522 -11.79 5.85 9.84
N THR A 523 -11.17 5.73 8.67
CA THR A 523 -9.73 5.69 8.53
C THR A 523 -9.21 7.11 8.38
N VAL A 524 -8.30 7.52 9.26
CA VAL A 524 -7.75 8.87 9.29
C VAL A 524 -6.26 8.82 9.00
N ILE A 525 -5.81 9.64 8.07
CA ILE A 525 -4.38 9.79 7.76
C ILE A 525 -3.93 11.24 7.95
N CYS A 526 -2.69 11.42 8.38
CA CYS A 526 -2.02 12.72 8.47
C CYS A 526 -0.68 12.67 7.74
N SER A 527 -0.33 13.76 7.05
CA SER A 527 0.82 13.84 6.17
C SER A 527 1.87 14.79 6.72
N THR A 528 3.13 14.36 6.69
CA THR A 528 4.26 15.26 6.91
C THR A 528 4.55 16.06 5.64
N PRO A 529 5.18 17.25 5.75
CA PRO A 529 5.55 18.05 4.59
C PRO A 529 6.38 17.25 3.59
N GLY A 530 5.98 17.29 2.32
CA GLY A 530 6.71 16.68 1.22
C GLY A 530 7.93 17.49 0.78
N ARG A 531 8.86 16.86 0.07
CA ARG A 531 9.93 17.57 -0.64
C ARG A 531 9.37 18.07 -1.97
N GLY A 532 9.38 19.39 -2.18
CA GLY A 532 9.18 19.93 -3.52
C GLY A 532 10.32 19.51 -4.48
N PRO A 533 10.12 19.54 -5.81
CA PRO A 533 11.18 19.24 -6.79
C PRO A 533 12.43 20.14 -6.67
N HIS A 534 12.27 21.32 -6.07
CA HIS A 534 13.31 22.31 -5.83
C HIS A 534 13.79 22.34 -4.38
N ASP A 535 13.21 21.52 -3.51
CA ASP A 535 13.38 21.61 -2.08
C ASP A 535 14.58 20.76 -1.65
N LYS A 536 15.72 21.42 -1.46
CA LYS A 536 16.94 20.82 -0.92
C LYS A 536 16.98 20.95 0.60
N ASP A 537 15.82 20.95 1.25
CA ASP A 537 15.74 21.14 2.69
C ASP A 537 16.12 19.85 3.44
N GLN A 538 17.42 19.55 3.35
CA GLN A 538 18.07 18.54 4.14
C GLN A 538 17.90 18.85 5.64
N GLU A 539 17.84 20.13 6.01
CA GLU A 539 17.59 20.57 7.39
C GLU A 539 16.18 20.14 7.86
N LEU A 540 15.14 20.29 7.03
CA LEU A 540 13.80 19.78 7.34
C LEU A 540 13.79 18.27 7.53
N CYS A 541 14.46 17.53 6.65
CA CYS A 541 14.55 16.07 6.75
C CYS A 541 15.28 15.65 8.04
N GLU A 542 16.37 16.33 8.39
CA GLU A 542 17.11 16.11 9.62
C GLU A 542 16.28 16.48 10.86
N ALA A 543 15.53 17.58 10.82
CA ALA A 543 14.66 18.01 11.91
C ALA A 543 13.52 17.01 12.19
N TYR A 544 12.90 16.46 11.14
CA TYR A 544 11.88 15.42 11.28
C TYR A 544 12.50 14.09 11.75
N ALA A 545 13.67 13.73 11.21
CA ALA A 545 14.38 12.52 11.64
C ALA A 545 14.78 12.58 13.12
N GLN A 546 15.18 13.76 13.64
CA GLN A 546 15.52 13.96 15.06
C GLN A 546 14.35 13.64 16.00
N VAL A 547 13.12 13.85 15.55
CA VAL A 547 11.90 13.53 16.33
C VAL A 547 11.30 12.18 15.98
N GLY A 548 11.92 11.41 15.08
CA GLY A 548 11.42 10.10 14.67
C GLY A 548 10.25 10.16 13.68
N LEU A 549 10.24 11.14 12.78
CA LEU A 549 9.29 11.24 11.67
C LEU A 549 10.02 11.28 10.32
N VAL A 550 9.32 10.88 9.26
CA VAL A 550 9.81 10.85 7.88
C VAL A 550 9.02 11.88 7.08
N THR A 551 9.71 12.72 6.32
CA THR A 551 9.10 13.75 5.46
C THR A 551 8.45 13.13 4.22
N GLY A 552 7.42 13.77 3.67
CA GLY A 552 6.70 13.33 2.47
C GLY A 552 5.97 12.00 2.60
N CYS A 553 5.57 11.67 3.82
CA CYS A 553 4.92 10.41 4.16
C CYS A 553 3.64 10.66 4.95
N ALA A 554 2.65 9.78 4.78
CA ALA A 554 1.44 9.77 5.60
C ALA A 554 1.56 8.74 6.72
N TYR A 555 0.83 9.02 7.79
CA TYR A 555 0.74 8.24 9.01
C TYR A 555 -0.75 8.01 9.32
N THR A 556 -1.09 6.88 9.92
CA THR A 556 -2.48 6.57 10.27
C THR A 556 -2.76 6.98 11.70
N ILE A 557 -3.83 7.73 11.94
CA ILE A 557 -4.33 8.01 13.29
C ILE A 557 -5.26 6.87 13.69
N LEU A 558 -4.84 6.10 14.70
CA LEU A 558 -5.56 4.92 15.19
C LEU A 558 -6.57 5.25 16.28
N GLU A 559 -6.26 6.24 17.12
CA GLU A 559 -7.11 6.67 18.23
C GLU A 559 -6.97 8.18 18.43
N ALA A 560 -8.06 8.84 18.83
CA ALA A 560 -8.07 10.21 19.30
C ALA A 560 -8.82 10.28 20.64
N LYS A 561 -8.25 10.98 21.63
CA LYS A 561 -8.84 11.09 22.98
C LYS A 561 -8.74 12.51 23.53
N HIS A 562 -9.87 13.03 24.04
CA HIS A 562 -9.89 14.25 24.85
C HIS A 562 -9.94 13.86 26.33
N ILE A 563 -8.90 14.22 27.06
CA ILE A 563 -8.75 14.00 28.50
C ILE A 563 -9.21 15.27 29.20
N GLU A 564 -10.53 15.34 29.49
CA GLU A 564 -11.23 16.56 29.90
C GLU A 564 -10.67 17.20 31.17
N ASN A 565 -10.32 16.38 32.17
CA ASN A 565 -9.78 16.82 33.48
C ASN A 565 -8.43 17.57 33.36
N LYS A 566 -7.72 17.42 32.25
CA LYS A 566 -6.43 18.08 31.97
C LYS A 566 -6.51 19.00 30.76
N ASP A 567 -7.67 19.07 30.10
CA ASP A 567 -7.85 19.66 28.77
C ASP A 567 -6.76 19.22 27.78
N LEU A 568 -6.43 17.92 27.79
CA LEU A 568 -5.37 17.37 26.96
C LEU A 568 -5.96 16.55 25.82
N ARG A 569 -5.57 16.90 24.58
CA ARG A 569 -5.99 16.19 23.38
C ARG A 569 -4.84 15.34 22.86
N MET A 570 -5.09 14.04 22.72
CA MET A 570 -4.10 13.03 22.39
C MET A 570 -4.51 12.29 21.12
N VAL A 571 -3.52 11.95 20.29
CA VAL A 571 -3.70 11.04 19.16
C VAL A 571 -2.67 9.91 19.23
N LYS A 572 -3.11 8.70 18.88
CA LYS A 572 -2.26 7.54 18.68
C LYS A 572 -2.02 7.35 17.20
N VAL A 573 -0.76 7.29 16.82
CA VAL A 573 -0.32 7.32 15.42
C VAL A 573 0.46 6.05 15.10
N ARG A 574 0.23 5.49 13.90
CA ARG A 574 1.05 4.43 13.31
C ARG A 574 2.10 5.03 12.38
N ASN A 575 3.36 4.70 12.63
CA ASN A 575 4.44 4.76 11.65
C ASN A 575 4.54 3.43 10.89
N ALA A 576 4.28 3.46 9.58
CA ALA A 576 4.40 2.29 8.70
C ALA A 576 5.73 2.22 7.93
N TRP A 577 6.67 3.14 8.17
CA TRP A 577 7.89 3.32 7.37
C TRP A 577 9.13 2.59 7.92
N GLY A 578 8.93 1.61 8.81
CA GLY A 578 9.98 0.69 9.25
C GLY A 578 10.34 0.74 10.75
N ARG A 579 11.21 -0.19 11.16
CA ARG A 579 11.64 -0.38 12.55
C ARG A 579 12.87 0.47 12.85
N GLY A 580 12.81 1.29 13.89
CA GLY A 580 13.93 2.12 14.38
C GLY A 580 13.71 3.63 14.26
N VAL A 581 12.65 4.08 13.59
CA VAL A 581 12.23 5.48 13.57
C VAL A 581 11.01 5.61 14.48
N GLU A 582 11.25 5.81 15.78
CA GLU A 582 10.21 6.00 16.78
C GLU A 582 10.11 7.46 17.20
N TRP A 583 8.88 7.92 17.39
CA TRP A 583 8.61 9.25 17.90
C TRP A 583 9.31 9.48 19.24
N SER A 584 10.27 10.39 19.24
CA SER A 584 11.11 10.75 20.40
C SER A 584 10.65 12.06 21.07
N GLY A 585 9.60 12.68 20.53
CA GLY A 585 9.00 13.87 21.11
C GLY A 585 8.11 13.55 22.32
N SER A 586 7.33 14.55 22.73
CA SER A 586 6.52 14.43 23.94
C SER A 586 5.46 13.33 23.81
N TRP A 587 5.28 12.57 24.89
CA TRP A 587 4.41 11.38 24.97
C TRP A 587 4.84 10.21 24.07
N GLY A 588 6.09 10.23 23.57
CA GLY A 588 6.71 9.05 22.96
C GLY A 588 6.84 7.88 23.91
N ASN A 589 7.20 6.71 23.37
CA ASN A 589 7.24 5.44 24.10
C ASN A 589 8.21 5.44 25.29
N ASP A 590 9.24 6.30 25.24
CA ASP A 590 10.26 6.45 26.27
C ASP A 590 10.11 7.74 27.10
N ASP A 591 9.03 8.52 26.93
CA ASP A 591 8.86 9.79 27.65
C ASP A 591 8.49 9.54 29.12
N THR A 592 9.26 10.13 30.03
CA THR A 592 9.02 10.12 31.49
C THR A 592 7.69 10.74 31.91
N LYS A 593 7.01 11.47 31.01
CA LYS A 593 5.66 11.99 31.25
C LYS A 593 4.63 10.90 31.54
N TRP A 594 4.79 9.69 31.01
CA TRP A 594 3.90 8.58 31.32
C TRP A 594 3.96 8.20 32.80
N ASP A 595 5.17 8.11 33.36
CA ASP A 595 5.38 7.82 34.79
C ASP A 595 4.89 8.96 35.69
N ALA A 596 5.03 10.20 35.23
CA ALA A 596 4.58 11.39 35.96
C ALA A 596 3.05 11.59 35.92
N ASN A 597 2.35 10.99 34.96
CA ASN A 597 0.90 11.14 34.77
C ASN A 597 0.23 9.78 34.55
N PRO A 598 0.14 8.93 35.59
CA PRO A 598 -0.43 7.60 35.49
C PRO A 598 -1.92 7.60 35.12
N ASP A 599 -2.64 8.68 35.47
CA ASP A 599 -4.03 8.92 35.05
C ASP A 599 -4.15 9.04 33.53
N ILE A 600 -3.26 9.81 32.89
CA ILE A 600 -3.21 9.96 31.42
C ILE A 600 -2.77 8.64 30.77
N ALA A 601 -1.79 7.93 31.37
CA ALA A 601 -1.34 6.62 30.87
C ALA A 601 -2.49 5.59 30.86
N GLU A 602 -3.30 5.56 31.92
CA GLU A 602 -4.48 4.69 32.02
C GLU A 602 -5.54 5.07 30.98
N GLU A 603 -5.88 6.36 30.85
CA GLU A 603 -6.85 6.83 29.87
C GLU A 603 -6.42 6.54 28.42
N CYS A 604 -5.13 6.66 28.11
CA CYS A 604 -4.56 6.30 26.81
C CYS A 604 -4.34 4.79 26.62
N ASN A 605 -4.61 3.95 27.64
CA ASN A 605 -4.21 2.54 27.66
C ASN A 605 -2.76 2.36 27.17
N PHE A 606 -1.87 3.20 27.68
CA PHE A 606 -0.49 3.28 27.21
C PHE A 606 0.24 1.98 27.53
N GLN A 607 0.83 1.41 26.48
CA GLN A 607 1.70 0.24 26.58
C GLN A 607 2.96 0.54 25.79
N LYS A 608 4.10 0.52 26.48
CA LYS A 608 5.39 0.66 25.82
C LYS A 608 5.65 -0.53 24.90
N ALA A 609 5.70 -0.29 23.60
CA ALA A 609 5.93 -1.33 22.61
C ALA A 609 6.65 -0.77 21.38
N ALA A 610 7.70 -1.46 20.93
CA ALA A 610 8.45 -1.13 19.72
C ALA A 610 7.76 -1.71 18.47
N ASN A 611 6.52 -1.27 18.21
CA ASN A 611 5.65 -1.78 17.13
C ASN A 611 5.20 -0.69 16.15
N GLY A 612 5.92 0.44 16.11
CA GLY A 612 5.61 1.58 15.26
C GLY A 612 4.40 2.39 15.69
N MET A 613 3.76 2.08 16.82
CA MET A 613 2.72 2.94 17.42
C MET A 613 3.34 3.87 18.45
N PHE A 614 2.81 5.08 18.52
CA PHE A 614 3.15 6.04 19.55
C PHE A 614 2.00 7.02 19.75
N TRP A 615 1.98 7.64 20.91
CA TRP A 615 1.06 8.72 21.22
C TRP A 615 1.77 10.07 21.03
N MET A 616 1.00 11.09 20.69
CA MET A 616 1.45 12.48 20.73
C MET A 616 0.29 13.40 21.11
N SER A 617 0.62 14.63 21.53
CA SER A 617 -0.41 15.64 21.73
C SER A 617 -0.96 16.14 20.39
N TRP A 618 -2.23 16.55 20.34
CA TRP A 618 -2.81 17.18 19.14
C TRP A 618 -2.07 18.45 18.74
N LYS A 619 -1.49 19.17 19.73
CA LYS A 619 -0.62 20.32 19.48
C LYS A 619 0.64 19.93 18.71
N ASP A 620 1.27 18.81 19.05
CA ASP A 620 2.41 18.30 18.29
C ASP A 620 1.97 17.78 16.92
N ALA A 621 0.81 17.13 16.82
CA ALA A 621 0.25 16.71 15.54
C ALA A 621 0.12 17.90 14.56
N ARG A 622 -0.46 19.02 15.01
CA ARG A 622 -0.57 20.27 14.22
C ARG A 622 0.79 20.90 13.87
N LYS A 623 1.84 20.58 14.62
CA LYS A 623 3.20 21.10 14.38
C LYS A 623 3.93 20.30 13.30
N TYR A 624 3.80 18.97 13.31
CA TYR A 624 4.56 18.09 12.43
C TYR A 624 3.77 17.57 11.22
N PHE A 625 2.44 17.63 11.26
CA PHE A 625 1.60 17.29 10.12
C PHE A 625 1.02 18.56 9.51
N ASN A 626 1.20 18.73 8.20
CA ASN A 626 0.70 19.90 7.46
C ASN A 626 -0.54 19.59 6.62
N GLY A 627 -1.02 18.34 6.67
CA GLY A 627 -2.18 17.92 5.92
C GLY A 627 -2.67 16.55 6.34
N GLY A 628 -3.72 16.09 5.66
CA GLY A 628 -4.31 14.78 5.90
C GLY A 628 -5.75 14.71 5.45
N GLY A 629 -6.39 13.61 5.80
CA GLY A 629 -7.79 13.43 5.50
C GLY A 629 -8.43 12.25 6.21
N VAL A 630 -9.74 12.17 6.01
CA VAL A 630 -10.61 11.11 6.51
C VAL A 630 -11.11 10.33 5.31
N CYS A 631 -11.00 9.01 5.36
CA CYS A 631 -11.77 8.11 4.53
C CYS A 631 -12.95 7.61 5.37
N PHE A 632 -14.18 7.84 4.90
CA PHE A 632 -15.41 7.60 5.65
C PHE A 632 -15.81 6.11 5.65
N THR A 633 -14.86 5.25 5.99
CA THR A 633 -15.00 3.79 6.06
C THR A 633 -15.95 3.38 7.18
N HIS A 634 -16.96 2.56 6.87
CA HIS A 634 -17.90 2.06 7.87
C HIS A 634 -18.34 0.62 7.57
N GLN A 635 -18.87 -0.07 8.58
CA GLN A 635 -19.38 -1.44 8.47
C GLN A 635 -20.69 -1.61 9.26
N PRO A 636 -21.65 -2.45 8.79
CA PRO A 636 -21.68 -3.07 7.46
C PRO A 636 -21.84 -2.00 6.36
N ALA A 637 -21.28 -2.28 5.18
CA ALA A 637 -21.39 -1.42 4.00
C ALA A 637 -21.86 -2.23 2.79
N TYR A 638 -23.14 -2.08 2.43
CA TYR A 638 -23.65 -2.51 1.14
C TYR A 638 -23.33 -1.43 0.13
N ASP A 639 -22.50 -1.75 -0.85
CA ASP A 639 -21.96 -0.80 -1.82
C ASP A 639 -22.59 -1.01 -3.20
N TYR A 640 -23.30 0.01 -3.68
CA TYR A 640 -23.92 0.06 -4.99
C TYR A 640 -23.26 1.14 -5.85
N ARG A 641 -22.92 0.82 -7.09
CA ARG A 641 -22.32 1.78 -8.05
C ARG A 641 -23.07 1.75 -9.35
N MET A 642 -23.49 2.89 -9.86
CA MET A 642 -24.30 3.00 -11.07
C MET A 642 -23.59 3.83 -12.13
N ASN A 643 -23.50 3.30 -13.36
CA ASN A 643 -22.99 4.06 -14.49
C ASN A 643 -24.07 5.01 -15.01
N CYS A 644 -23.79 6.31 -14.94
CA CYS A 644 -24.71 7.37 -15.31
C CYS A 644 -24.03 8.38 -16.25
N VAL A 645 -24.83 9.23 -16.87
CA VAL A 645 -24.36 10.26 -17.81
C VAL A 645 -25.14 11.55 -17.59
N PHE A 646 -24.45 12.69 -17.59
CA PHE A 646 -25.10 13.99 -17.74
C PHE A 646 -25.21 14.36 -19.21
N THR A 647 -26.41 14.69 -19.68
CA THR A 647 -26.65 15.24 -21.02
C THR A 647 -27.28 16.62 -20.87
N GLU A 648 -26.63 17.66 -21.40
CA GLU A 648 -27.08 19.06 -21.28
C GLU A 648 -27.41 19.48 -19.83
N GLY A 649 -26.63 19.02 -18.87
CA GLY A 649 -26.82 19.33 -17.44
C GLY A 649 -27.81 18.42 -16.69
N VAL A 650 -28.48 17.51 -17.39
CA VAL A 650 -29.51 16.62 -16.83
C VAL A 650 -28.94 15.21 -16.62
N PRO A 651 -29.06 14.60 -15.43
CA PRO A 651 -28.60 13.24 -15.19
C PRO A 651 -29.50 12.21 -15.90
N SER A 652 -28.91 11.14 -16.41
CA SER A 652 -29.62 10.01 -17.03
C SER A 652 -30.51 9.24 -16.05
N ALA A 653 -30.19 9.31 -14.75
CA ALA A 653 -30.97 8.71 -13.67
C ALA A 653 -30.86 9.51 -12.35
N VAL A 654 -31.97 9.57 -11.62
CA VAL A 654 -32.07 9.95 -10.20
C VAL A 654 -32.52 8.74 -9.38
N LEU A 655 -32.31 8.77 -8.07
CA LEU A 655 -32.74 7.68 -7.18
C LEU A 655 -34.02 8.06 -6.46
N GLU A 656 -35.10 7.30 -6.67
CA GLU A 656 -36.28 7.30 -5.81
C GLU A 656 -36.04 6.28 -4.69
N ILE A 657 -35.92 6.76 -3.46
CA ILE A 657 -35.59 5.95 -2.28
C ILE A 657 -36.79 5.94 -1.33
N GLU A 658 -37.19 4.75 -0.89
CA GLU A 658 -38.13 4.58 0.21
C GLU A 658 -37.45 3.81 1.35
N VAL A 659 -37.56 4.36 2.56
CA VAL A 659 -36.92 3.86 3.77
C VAL A 659 -38.00 3.59 4.82
N GLN A 660 -38.05 2.40 5.40
CA GLN A 660 -39.02 2.04 6.45
C GLN A 660 -38.47 2.29 7.86
N SER A 661 -37.15 2.22 8.04
CA SER A 661 -36.51 2.54 9.31
C SER A 661 -35.17 3.26 9.11
N PRO A 662 -34.74 4.11 10.07
CA PRO A 662 -33.64 5.03 9.84
C PRO A 662 -32.37 4.35 9.34
N THR A 663 -31.80 4.87 8.26
CA THR A 663 -30.71 4.23 7.51
C THR A 663 -29.66 5.28 7.13
N CYS A 664 -28.38 4.95 7.31
CA CYS A 664 -27.28 5.84 6.95
C CYS A 664 -26.87 5.57 5.51
N PHE A 665 -26.79 6.63 4.70
CA PHE A 665 -26.36 6.58 3.32
C PHE A 665 -25.14 7.46 3.09
N THR A 666 -24.24 6.99 2.24
CA THR A 666 -23.16 7.76 1.63
C THR A 666 -23.39 7.75 0.12
N PHE A 667 -23.68 8.92 -0.45
CA PHE A 667 -23.79 9.11 -1.89
C PHE A 667 -22.49 9.73 -2.42
N VAL A 668 -22.02 9.29 -3.58
CA VAL A 668 -20.78 9.78 -4.20
C VAL A 668 -20.98 9.96 -5.70
N ILE A 669 -20.62 11.11 -6.26
CA ILE A 669 -20.43 11.28 -7.69
C ILE A 669 -18.93 11.15 -7.95
N SER A 670 -18.53 10.18 -8.78
CA SER A 670 -17.15 9.97 -9.21
C SER A 670 -17.00 10.31 -10.69
N GLN A 671 -16.07 11.20 -11.00
CA GLN A 671 -15.66 11.57 -12.35
C GLN A 671 -14.41 10.80 -12.78
N ASP A 672 -14.15 10.71 -14.08
CA ASP A 672 -12.97 10.03 -14.60
C ASP A 672 -11.66 10.68 -14.12
N ASP A 673 -10.72 9.85 -13.64
CA ASP A 673 -9.40 10.30 -13.23
C ASP A 673 -8.61 10.85 -14.42
N LYS A 674 -8.03 12.03 -14.22
CA LYS A 674 -7.25 12.78 -15.18
C LYS A 674 -5.81 12.34 -15.33
N ARG A 675 -5.27 11.59 -14.36
CA ARG A 675 -3.84 11.24 -14.28
C ARG A 675 -3.30 10.57 -15.55
N CYS A 676 -4.15 9.85 -16.27
CA CYS A 676 -3.80 9.14 -17.50
C CYS A 676 -4.22 9.89 -18.78
N GLN A 677 -4.87 11.04 -18.66
CA GLN A 677 -5.40 11.79 -19.79
C GLN A 677 -4.39 12.87 -20.25
N VAL A 678 -4.13 12.91 -21.55
CA VAL A 678 -3.33 13.97 -22.17
C VAL A 678 -4.19 15.23 -22.26
N ASN A 679 -3.71 16.37 -21.74
CA ASN A 679 -4.45 17.64 -21.69
C ASN A 679 -5.78 17.58 -20.91
N ALA A 680 -5.79 16.87 -19.78
CA ALA A 680 -6.99 16.77 -18.95
C ALA A 680 -7.52 18.16 -18.54
N SER A 681 -8.80 18.41 -18.81
CA SER A 681 -9.48 19.64 -18.39
C SER A 681 -9.71 19.67 -16.88
N GLU A 682 -10.14 20.79 -16.31
CA GLU A 682 -10.57 20.80 -14.91
C GLU A 682 -11.82 19.93 -14.67
N TYR A 683 -12.05 19.51 -13.42
CA TYR A 683 -13.18 18.63 -13.13
C TYR A 683 -14.44 19.45 -13.35
N LYS A 684 -15.53 18.82 -13.77
CA LYS A 684 -16.78 19.57 -13.86
C LYS A 684 -17.31 19.80 -12.43
N PRO A 685 -17.78 21.01 -12.09
CA PRO A 685 -18.36 21.25 -10.78
C PRO A 685 -19.66 20.44 -10.64
N VAL A 686 -19.76 19.60 -9.62
CA VAL A 686 -20.92 18.72 -9.37
C VAL A 686 -21.44 18.86 -7.95
N MET A 687 -22.69 18.44 -7.74
CA MET A 687 -23.37 18.49 -6.44
C MET A 687 -24.37 17.32 -6.32
N ILE A 688 -24.60 16.85 -5.10
CA ILE A 688 -25.66 15.90 -4.78
C ILE A 688 -26.71 16.63 -3.94
N SER A 689 -27.98 16.48 -4.32
CA SER A 689 -29.12 16.99 -3.54
C SER A 689 -30.02 15.85 -3.07
N ILE A 690 -30.51 15.91 -1.84
CA ILE A 690 -31.58 15.05 -1.32
C ILE A 690 -32.84 15.89 -1.19
N ALA A 691 -33.95 15.41 -1.72
CA ALA A 691 -35.25 16.03 -1.61
C ALA A 691 -36.28 15.10 -0.95
N GLU A 692 -37.23 15.67 -0.21
CA GLU A 692 -38.33 14.96 0.44
C GLU A 692 -39.70 15.54 0.03
N PRO A 693 -40.79 14.76 0.09
CA PRO A 693 -42.14 15.23 -0.17
C PRO A 693 -42.56 16.33 0.81
N VAL A 694 -43.24 17.35 0.28
CA VAL A 694 -43.92 18.39 1.05
C VAL A 694 -45.36 18.58 0.54
N GLU A 695 -46.15 19.43 1.19
CA GLU A 695 -47.56 19.66 0.81
C GLU A 695 -47.73 20.06 -0.67
N GLY A 696 -48.78 19.52 -1.31
CA GLY A 696 -49.17 19.87 -2.67
C GLY A 696 -48.47 19.07 -3.78
N ASP A 697 -48.12 17.81 -3.53
CA ASP A 697 -47.41 16.90 -4.47
C ASP A 697 -46.03 17.44 -4.92
N MET A 698 -45.46 18.34 -4.13
CA MET A 698 -44.14 18.96 -4.36
C MET A 698 -43.06 18.21 -3.58
N TYR A 699 -41.82 18.32 -4.05
CA TYR A 699 -40.63 17.93 -3.28
C TYR A 699 -39.84 19.19 -2.90
N LYS A 700 -39.16 19.13 -1.75
CA LYS A 700 -38.24 20.17 -1.29
C LYS A 700 -36.84 19.58 -1.10
N VAL A 701 -35.81 20.25 -1.64
CA VAL A 701 -34.41 19.93 -1.33
C VAL A 701 -34.13 20.24 0.14
N VAL A 702 -33.66 19.24 0.87
CA VAL A 702 -33.37 19.32 2.31
C VAL A 702 -31.88 19.26 2.63
N MET A 703 -31.09 18.62 1.77
CA MET A 703 -29.64 18.51 1.94
C MET A 703 -28.92 18.63 0.60
N ASN A 704 -27.82 19.36 0.59
CA ASN A 704 -26.86 19.45 -0.51
C ASN A 704 -25.47 19.02 -0.03
N SER A 705 -24.69 18.42 -0.93
CA SER A 705 -23.29 18.04 -0.67
C SER A 705 -22.45 19.27 -0.33
N SER A 706 -21.41 19.08 0.49
CA SER A 706 -20.45 20.13 0.86
C SER A 706 -19.02 19.60 0.76
N ALA A 707 -18.02 20.47 0.97
CA ALA A 707 -16.62 20.06 1.00
C ALA A 707 -16.32 19.00 2.08
N ASN A 708 -17.18 18.90 3.11
CA ASN A 708 -17.20 17.80 4.06
C ASN A 708 -18.41 16.91 3.78
N GLY A 709 -18.20 15.74 3.20
CA GLY A 709 -19.29 14.79 2.94
C GLY A 709 -20.11 14.44 4.18
N ALA A 710 -19.50 14.42 5.37
CA ALA A 710 -20.16 14.17 6.65
C ALA A 710 -20.92 15.38 7.22
N ARG A 711 -20.83 16.56 6.60
CA ARG A 711 -21.56 17.78 6.97
C ARG A 711 -22.26 18.39 5.76
N PRO A 712 -23.31 17.75 5.24
CA PRO A 712 -24.16 18.34 4.22
C PRO A 712 -24.81 19.64 4.71
N THR A 713 -25.27 20.46 3.77
CA THR A 713 -25.86 21.77 4.06
C THR A 713 -27.28 21.86 3.54
N SER A 714 -28.20 22.43 4.31
CA SER A 714 -29.60 22.61 3.92
C SER A 714 -29.89 23.96 3.24
N ASP A 715 -28.94 24.89 3.32
CA ASP A 715 -29.10 26.30 2.93
C ASP A 715 -28.10 26.77 1.87
N LYS A 716 -27.05 25.98 1.59
CA LYS A 716 -26.02 26.30 0.60
C LYS A 716 -26.13 25.41 -0.64
N TRP A 717 -25.89 26.00 -1.81
CA TRP A 717 -25.95 25.34 -3.12
C TRP A 717 -24.56 25.45 -3.76
N MET A 718 -23.64 24.62 -3.29
CA MET A 718 -22.23 24.67 -3.67
C MET A 718 -21.91 23.51 -4.60
N PHE A 719 -21.60 23.83 -5.86
CA PHE A 719 -21.02 22.87 -6.78
C PHE A 719 -19.52 22.76 -6.50
N LEU A 720 -19.03 21.53 -6.36
CA LEU A 720 -17.66 21.25 -5.98
C LEU A 720 -16.89 20.71 -7.17
N GLN A 721 -15.70 21.26 -7.38
CA GLN A 721 -14.82 20.88 -8.46
C GLN A 721 -13.80 19.85 -7.96
N ALA A 722 -14.18 18.58 -7.97
CA ALA A 722 -13.35 17.49 -7.46
C ALA A 722 -13.55 16.20 -8.27
N ARG A 723 -12.58 15.28 -8.17
CA ARG A 723 -12.70 13.92 -8.73
C ARG A 723 -13.95 13.23 -8.18
N ASP A 724 -14.17 13.40 -6.87
CA ASP A 724 -15.26 12.81 -6.13
C ASP A 724 -15.96 13.85 -5.26
N VAL A 725 -17.29 13.84 -5.27
CA VAL A 725 -18.12 14.68 -4.39
C VAL A 725 -19.08 13.76 -3.65
N SER A 726 -19.13 13.87 -2.33
CA SER A 726 -19.95 13.00 -1.50
C SER A 726 -20.91 13.74 -0.58
N LEU A 727 -21.96 13.03 -0.17
CA LEU A 727 -22.93 13.44 0.83
C LEU A 727 -23.25 12.23 1.70
N ILE A 728 -23.01 12.37 3.01
CA ILE A 728 -23.32 11.36 4.02
C ILE A 728 -24.48 11.88 4.85
N HIS A 729 -25.57 11.13 4.88
CA HIS A 729 -26.76 11.53 5.62
C HIS A 729 -27.58 10.33 6.08
N LYS A 730 -28.20 10.48 7.25
CA LYS A 730 -29.14 9.51 7.79
C LYS A 730 -30.55 9.90 7.34
N LEU A 731 -31.21 9.00 6.61
CA LEU A 731 -32.59 9.16 6.20
C LEU A 731 -33.49 8.47 7.23
N ASP A 732 -34.51 9.18 7.69
CA ASP A 732 -35.56 8.62 8.52
C ASP A 732 -36.59 7.88 7.65
N ALA A 733 -37.62 7.31 8.28
CA ALA A 733 -38.65 6.60 7.54
C ALA A 733 -39.42 7.57 6.62
N GLY A 734 -39.44 7.30 5.32
CA GLY A 734 -40.01 8.20 4.35
C GLY A 734 -39.59 7.93 2.92
N LYS A 735 -39.99 8.84 2.03
CA LYS A 735 -39.64 8.83 0.60
C LYS A 735 -38.69 9.97 0.31
N TYR A 736 -37.70 9.73 -0.53
CA TYR A 736 -36.67 10.69 -0.89
C TYR A 736 -36.34 10.59 -2.38
N ILE A 737 -35.87 11.70 -2.96
CA ILE A 737 -35.23 11.72 -4.27
C ILE A 737 -33.80 12.20 -4.10
N VAL A 738 -32.84 11.42 -4.62
CA VAL A 738 -31.44 11.84 -4.72
C VAL A 738 -31.17 12.31 -6.13
N VAL A 739 -30.76 13.56 -6.27
CA VAL A 739 -30.54 14.25 -7.54
C VAL A 739 -29.04 14.55 -7.70
N PRO A 740 -28.32 13.82 -8.58
CA PRO A 740 -27.00 14.22 -9.05
C PRO A 740 -27.13 15.46 -9.94
N ARG A 741 -26.21 16.42 -9.78
CA ARG A 741 -26.27 17.70 -10.50
C ARG A 741 -24.87 18.09 -10.98
N ILE A 742 -24.82 18.70 -12.15
CA ILE A 742 -23.62 19.26 -12.75
C ILE A 742 -23.86 20.73 -13.06
N MET A 743 -22.86 21.58 -12.87
CA MET A 743 -22.96 22.98 -13.23
C MET A 743 -23.07 23.10 -14.77
N PRO A 744 -24.08 23.81 -15.30
CA PRO A 744 -24.18 24.06 -16.74
C PRO A 744 -22.93 24.74 -17.28
N SER A 745 -22.55 24.40 -18.51
CA SER A 745 -21.41 24.98 -19.23
C SER A 745 -21.93 25.67 -20.49
N ASP A 746 -21.34 26.80 -20.87
CA ASP A 746 -21.77 27.60 -22.03
C ASP A 746 -21.39 26.96 -23.39
N ASP A 747 -20.48 25.99 -23.38
CA ASP A 747 -20.03 25.24 -24.57
C ASP A 747 -20.98 24.07 -24.88
N PRO A 748 -21.13 23.65 -26.15
CA PRO A 748 -21.86 22.43 -26.50
C PRO A 748 -21.20 21.22 -25.82
N VAL A 749 -21.81 20.72 -24.76
CA VAL A 749 -21.20 19.68 -23.92
C VAL A 749 -21.53 18.31 -24.49
N GLU A 750 -20.50 17.55 -24.87
CA GLU A 750 -20.62 16.11 -25.05
C GLU A 750 -21.17 15.46 -23.76
N PRO A 751 -21.90 14.35 -23.84
CA PRO A 751 -22.40 13.67 -22.64
C PRO A 751 -21.27 13.38 -21.65
N VAL A 752 -21.46 13.73 -20.37
CA VAL A 752 -20.43 13.62 -19.32
C VAL A 752 -20.69 12.36 -18.50
N PRO A 753 -19.91 11.26 -18.68
CA PRO A 753 -20.08 10.05 -17.89
C PRO A 753 -19.65 10.28 -16.43
N TYR A 754 -20.34 9.63 -15.50
CA TYR A 754 -19.99 9.59 -14.09
C TYR A 754 -20.50 8.31 -13.44
N VAL A 755 -19.93 7.94 -12.30
CA VAL A 755 -20.48 6.88 -11.46
C VAL A 755 -21.19 7.51 -10.27
N LEU A 756 -22.46 7.11 -10.05
CA LEU A 756 -23.18 7.39 -8.81
C LEU A 756 -22.98 6.22 -7.84
N GLY A 757 -22.21 6.43 -6.79
CA GLY A 757 -22.08 5.49 -5.68
C GLY A 757 -23.14 5.74 -4.61
N MET A 758 -23.64 4.65 -4.04
CA MET A 758 -24.53 4.63 -2.88
C MET A 758 -24.07 3.51 -1.95
N ILE A 759 -23.58 3.89 -0.76
CA ILE A 759 -23.20 2.95 0.29
C ILE A 759 -24.19 3.11 1.45
N CYS A 760 -24.73 2.00 1.96
CA CYS A 760 -25.64 2.04 3.11
C CYS A 760 -25.42 0.89 4.09
N ASN A 761 -25.88 1.08 5.32
CA ASN A 761 -25.73 0.08 6.39
C ASN A 761 -26.79 -1.05 6.34
N LYS A 762 -27.63 -1.08 5.31
CA LYS A 762 -28.68 -2.08 5.11
C LYS A 762 -28.73 -2.52 3.65
N GLU A 763 -29.13 -3.76 3.43
CA GLU A 763 -29.34 -4.28 2.09
C GLU A 763 -30.55 -3.63 1.44
N VAL A 764 -30.47 -3.31 0.15
CA VAL A 764 -31.57 -2.80 -0.64
C VAL A 764 -32.39 -3.99 -1.16
N GLY A 765 -33.70 -3.86 -1.26
CA GLY A 765 -34.59 -4.93 -1.73
C GLY A 765 -35.05 -5.90 -0.63
N ASN A 766 -34.59 -5.73 0.62
CA ASN A 766 -34.99 -6.56 1.76
C ASN A 766 -36.35 -6.18 2.40
N GLY A 767 -37.03 -5.17 1.85
CA GLY A 767 -38.29 -4.62 2.34
C GLY A 767 -38.16 -3.41 3.29
N ASP A 768 -36.97 -3.11 3.80
CA ASP A 768 -36.70 -1.92 4.63
C ASP A 768 -36.17 -0.74 3.82
N VAL A 769 -35.40 -1.02 2.76
CA VAL A 769 -34.93 -0.02 1.80
C VAL A 769 -35.28 -0.46 0.38
N SER A 770 -35.91 0.41 -0.39
CA SER A 770 -36.11 0.20 -1.83
C SER A 770 -35.58 1.39 -2.61
N VAL A 771 -34.88 1.13 -3.72
CA VAL A 771 -34.29 2.17 -4.56
C VAL A 771 -34.62 1.90 -6.02
N LYS A 772 -35.31 2.85 -6.65
CA LYS A 772 -35.68 2.81 -8.07
C LYS A 772 -34.92 3.88 -8.85
N PHE A 773 -34.57 3.55 -10.08
CA PHE A 773 -34.01 4.50 -11.02
C PHE A 773 -35.15 5.23 -11.74
N LYS A 774 -35.13 6.56 -11.67
CA LYS A 774 -36.12 7.42 -12.32
C LYS A 774 -35.44 8.53 -13.12
N ARG A 775 -36.21 9.29 -13.87
CA ARG A 775 -35.79 10.51 -14.56
C ARG A 775 -36.64 11.70 -14.14
N LEU A 776 -36.04 12.88 -14.21
CA LEU A 776 -36.72 14.17 -14.11
C LEU A 776 -36.75 14.81 -15.49
N ASP A 777 -37.78 15.60 -15.77
CA ASP A 777 -37.84 16.39 -17.01
C ASP A 777 -36.64 17.35 -17.12
N ALA A 778 -36.16 17.59 -18.34
CA ALA A 778 -35.00 18.46 -18.56
C ALA A 778 -35.25 19.91 -18.10
N GLY A 779 -36.51 20.37 -18.17
CA GLY A 779 -36.96 21.67 -17.66
C GLY A 779 -37.30 21.67 -16.18
N ASN A 780 -37.00 20.59 -15.44
CA ASN A 780 -37.32 20.53 -14.01
C ASN A 780 -36.53 21.60 -13.23
N ARG A 781 -37.27 22.40 -12.46
CA ARG A 781 -36.76 23.55 -11.72
C ARG A 781 -35.68 23.19 -10.69
N VAL A 782 -35.58 21.93 -10.26
CA VAL A 782 -34.49 21.50 -9.38
C VAL A 782 -33.11 21.74 -10.01
N PHE A 783 -32.98 21.63 -11.34
CA PHE A 783 -31.72 21.87 -12.04
C PHE A 783 -31.31 23.35 -12.08
N GLU A 784 -32.26 24.26 -11.86
CA GLU A 784 -32.05 25.71 -11.73
C GLU A 784 -31.88 26.16 -10.26
N ASN A 785 -31.59 25.25 -9.33
CA ASN A 785 -31.44 25.51 -7.89
C ASN A 785 -32.73 26.00 -7.20
N PHE A 786 -33.92 25.72 -7.74
CA PHE A 786 -35.14 25.98 -6.98
C PHE A 786 -35.27 24.97 -5.83
N PRO A 787 -35.52 25.44 -4.59
CA PRO A 787 -35.59 24.57 -3.41
C PRO A 787 -36.83 23.69 -3.39
N LYS A 788 -37.87 24.04 -4.16
CA LYS A 788 -39.12 23.26 -4.30
C LYS A 788 -39.43 23.03 -5.77
N PHE A 789 -39.85 21.82 -6.12
CA PHE A 789 -40.14 21.42 -7.49
C PHE A 789 -41.23 20.33 -7.53
N GLU A 790 -41.94 20.25 -8.65
CA GLU A 790 -42.81 19.11 -8.96
C GLU A 790 -41.91 17.99 -9.49
N PRO A 791 -41.96 16.78 -8.92
CA PRO A 791 -40.98 15.75 -9.26
C PRO A 791 -41.22 15.16 -10.65
N GLU A 792 -42.48 14.92 -11.04
CA GLU A 792 -42.86 14.30 -12.33
C GLU A 792 -41.95 13.12 -12.72
N LEU A 793 -41.72 12.17 -11.79
CA LEU A 793 -40.78 11.06 -11.99
C LEU A 793 -41.20 10.20 -13.17
N MET A 794 -40.32 10.11 -14.17
CA MET A 794 -40.46 9.26 -15.35
C MET A 794 -39.61 7.99 -15.21
N GLU A 795 -39.95 6.95 -15.96
CA GLU A 795 -39.07 5.77 -16.08
C GLU A 795 -37.78 6.12 -16.80
N VAL A 796 -36.70 5.41 -16.45
CA VAL A 796 -35.44 5.48 -17.21
C VAL A 796 -35.65 4.98 -18.64
N GLU A 797 -34.99 5.60 -19.62
CA GLU A 797 -35.12 5.21 -21.03
C GLU A 797 -34.55 3.81 -21.31
N GLN A 798 -33.57 3.39 -20.52
CA GLN A 798 -32.90 2.09 -20.60
C GLN A 798 -32.57 1.60 -19.18
N PRO A 799 -32.52 0.28 -18.94
CA PRO A 799 -32.02 -0.26 -17.68
C PRO A 799 -30.62 0.25 -17.35
N VAL A 800 -30.41 0.63 -16.10
CA VAL A 800 -29.13 1.17 -15.61
C VAL A 800 -28.20 0.02 -15.26
N GLN A 801 -26.94 0.12 -15.70
CA GLN A 801 -25.89 -0.80 -15.28
C GLN A 801 -25.42 -0.45 -13.87
N TYR A 802 -25.40 -1.43 -12.98
CA TYR A 802 -24.91 -1.22 -11.63
C TYR A 802 -24.11 -2.40 -11.08
N GLN A 803 -23.27 -2.12 -10.09
CA GLN A 803 -22.60 -3.10 -9.25
C GLN A 803 -23.26 -3.16 -7.88
N LYS A 804 -23.36 -4.35 -7.30
CA LYS A 804 -23.69 -4.59 -5.89
C LYS A 804 -22.55 -5.36 -5.25
N ARG A 805 -22.03 -4.86 -4.13
CA ARG A 805 -21.07 -5.54 -3.27
C ARG A 805 -21.59 -5.57 -1.84
N ALA A 806 -21.87 -6.77 -1.34
CA ALA A 806 -22.30 -6.95 0.05
C ALA A 806 -21.10 -6.93 1.02
N PRO A 807 -21.34 -6.67 2.32
CA PRO A 807 -20.29 -6.76 3.34
C PRO A 807 -19.63 -8.14 3.32
N GLY A 808 -18.29 -8.17 3.26
CA GLY A 808 -17.51 -9.41 3.22
C GLY A 808 -17.30 -10.00 1.82
N GLU A 809 -18.00 -9.52 0.79
CA GLU A 809 -17.73 -9.95 -0.58
C GLU A 809 -16.43 -9.35 -1.11
N ALA A 810 -15.62 -10.21 -1.74
CA ALA A 810 -14.38 -9.83 -2.40
C ALA A 810 -14.60 -8.90 -3.59
N PHE A 811 -15.60 -9.21 -4.42
CA PHE A 811 -15.84 -8.56 -5.71
C PHE A 811 -17.35 -8.32 -5.92
N PRO A 812 -17.77 -7.18 -6.52
CA PRO A 812 -19.18 -6.93 -6.80
C PRO A 812 -19.73 -7.79 -7.93
N MET A 813 -21.04 -8.02 -7.88
CA MET A 813 -21.80 -8.50 -9.03
C MET A 813 -22.29 -7.34 -9.89
N THR A 814 -22.10 -7.41 -11.21
CA THR A 814 -22.66 -6.44 -12.17
C THR A 814 -24.03 -6.90 -12.68
N GLN A 815 -24.99 -5.99 -12.68
CA GLN A 815 -26.38 -6.20 -13.07
C GLN A 815 -26.90 -5.05 -13.93
N MET A 816 -28.07 -5.25 -14.55
CA MET A 816 -28.82 -4.24 -15.30
C MET A 816 -30.25 -4.24 -14.77
N GLY A 817 -30.83 -3.07 -14.49
CA GLY A 817 -32.20 -3.00 -14.00
C GLY A 817 -32.76 -1.58 -13.92
N GLU A 818 -34.04 -1.49 -13.58
CA GLU A 818 -34.75 -0.23 -13.28
C GLU A 818 -34.82 0.05 -11.77
N GLU A 819 -34.31 -0.88 -10.96
CA GLU A 819 -34.19 -0.77 -9.50
C GLU A 819 -32.98 -1.55 -8.99
N LEU A 820 -32.56 -1.25 -7.76
CA LEU A 820 -31.53 -2.01 -7.04
C LEU A 820 -32.16 -3.20 -6.31
N ILE A 821 -31.54 -4.38 -6.45
CA ILE A 821 -32.00 -5.67 -5.90
C ILE A 821 -30.93 -6.30 -5.01
#